data_AF-A0A8H4YQJ8-F1
#
_entry.id   AF-A0A8H4YQJ8-F1
#
_cell.length_a   1.000
_cell.length_b   1.000
_cell.length_c   1.000
_cell.angle_alpha   90.00
_cell.angle_beta   90.00
_cell.angle_gamma   90.00
#
_symmetry.space_group_name_H-M   'P 1'
#
loop_
_entity.id
_entity.type
_entity.pdbx_description
1 polymer ?
#
loop_
_entity_poly.entity_id
_entity_poly.type
_entity_poly.pdbx_seq_one_letter_code
_entity_poly.pdbx_strand_id
1 'polypeptide(L)'
;MSTRTMLRRAPLRHVSFRRYISTRDMTAADLKKLKVDQSRLTDTLHDTCKWGTGLKWGENPTDTGMSRLALSDSDKTVRDWFVETTKSLGCKVTVDSIGNIFAIRPGHKDGPPTMAGSHLDTQPTGGRYDGILGIQAGIEMLKLLQDHDVETEYPVGVVNWTNEEGARFPISMMASGVWAEAISEERAHTLKEVSGNATVKSELQRIGYLGDTPASYKAMPIGAHFELHIEQGPILERAGKKIGVVQGVQAYKWFTIDITGRDAHTGSTPFSDRADALLLAARLITHSHRLATKHNALASTGILNLTPGSTNTIPGHVSFTLDIRSPSDETVEKLEADLRRDFDLLAQGTDVDGILAGSTPALPLSLKWRTDTISTATKFHPDCIQAVRESAESILGKDAAIDISSGAGHDSVYTNKHCPTTMIFIPCKGGVSHNPEEYSSPEECAVGAEVLCQAVVRYDQKRSQKLLDRWLTFSTINKTLASHLHFPNLTSKSPPNLIMSDQANTTESRARPQCGRVASSRPFPPEGYFSEFYPCSGHVFNGCWGDRQRPLQQRIIEALGDMRWFTIDVFRIGYAETIEALDDRSICPVTILVSVRLGSTTPEQGQAAVLRCRQILDELDFSDVEINIIEAVGWGSLAEGLFG
;
A
#
# COMPACT_ATOMS: atom_id res chain seq x y z
N MET A 1 -21.86 22.51 80.79
CA MET A 1 -21.18 21.42 80.04
C MET A 1 -21.89 21.28 78.70
N SER A 2 -21.18 21.59 77.62
CA SER A 2 -21.65 21.56 76.23
C SER A 2 -21.08 20.32 75.56
N THR A 3 -21.91 19.50 74.93
CA THR A 3 -21.48 18.39 74.07
C THR A 3 -21.81 18.73 72.63
N ARG A 4 -20.80 19.26 71.92
CA ARG A 4 -20.79 19.44 70.47
C ARG A 4 -20.60 18.09 69.79
N THR A 5 -21.59 17.64 69.04
CA THR A 5 -21.45 16.52 68.10
C THR A 5 -20.79 17.04 66.82
N MET A 6 -19.52 16.68 66.60
CA MET A 6 -18.80 16.96 65.35
C MET A 6 -19.28 16.02 64.24
N LEU A 7 -19.96 16.59 63.23
CA LEU A 7 -20.12 15.95 61.92
C LEU A 7 -18.76 15.92 61.21
N ARG A 8 -18.15 14.74 61.11
CA ARG A 8 -16.98 14.50 60.26
C ARG A 8 -17.41 14.62 58.80
N ARG A 9 -16.92 15.66 58.11
CA ARG A 9 -16.98 15.73 56.64
C ARG A 9 -16.17 14.58 56.05
N ALA A 10 -16.80 13.79 55.19
CA ALA A 10 -16.10 12.82 54.36
C ALA A 10 -15.08 13.54 53.46
N PRO A 11 -13.90 12.94 53.20
CA PRO A 11 -12.91 13.55 52.32
C PRO A 11 -13.49 13.57 50.90
N LEU A 12 -13.48 14.75 50.28
CA LEU A 12 -13.73 14.92 48.85
C LEU A 12 -12.76 13.99 48.11
N ARG A 13 -13.30 12.98 47.42
CA ARG A 13 -12.53 12.21 46.43
C ARG A 13 -12.05 13.22 45.39
N HIS A 14 -10.75 13.47 45.34
CA HIS A 14 -10.14 14.11 44.18
C HIS A 14 -10.41 13.21 42.97
N VAL A 15 -11.42 13.57 42.18
CA VAL A 15 -11.56 13.07 40.81
C VAL A 15 -10.41 13.73 40.06
N SER A 16 -9.30 13.01 39.91
CA SER A 16 -8.26 13.38 38.96
C SER A 16 -8.88 13.22 37.58
N PHE A 17 -9.24 14.34 36.94
CA PHE A 17 -9.53 14.33 35.51
C PHE A 17 -8.22 14.01 34.80
N ARG A 18 -8.04 12.75 34.43
CA ARG A 18 -6.92 12.33 33.59
C ARG A 18 -7.07 13.09 32.27
N ARG A 19 -6.19 14.06 32.05
CA ARG A 19 -6.27 14.97 30.90
C ARG A 19 -5.61 14.26 29.73
N TYR A 20 -6.43 13.66 28.87
CA TYR A 20 -5.96 13.08 27.63
C TYR A 20 -5.41 14.17 26.70
N ILE A 21 -4.39 13.82 25.91
CA ILE A 21 -3.90 14.66 24.81
C ILE A 21 -4.49 14.08 23.52
N SER A 22 -5.35 14.84 22.84
CA SER A 22 -5.84 14.44 21.52
C SER A 22 -4.69 14.48 20.51
N THR A 23 -4.60 13.47 19.65
CA THR A 23 -3.65 13.45 18.53
C THR A 23 -3.75 14.72 17.69
N ARG A 24 -4.96 15.27 17.46
CA ARG A 24 -5.17 16.53 16.73
C ARG A 24 -4.37 17.69 17.30
N ASP A 25 -4.22 17.73 18.62
CA ASP A 25 -3.59 18.83 19.34
C ASP A 25 -2.11 18.55 19.68
N MET A 26 -1.59 17.36 19.32
CA MET A 26 -0.19 16.98 19.57
C MET A 26 0.79 17.79 18.72
N THR A 27 1.79 18.37 19.36
CA THR A 27 2.89 19.07 18.68
C THR A 27 4.03 18.11 18.31
N ALA A 28 4.99 18.59 17.52
CA ALA A 28 6.23 17.84 17.25
C ALA A 28 7.01 17.50 18.54
N ALA A 29 6.89 18.33 19.59
CA ALA A 29 7.51 18.05 20.89
C ALA A 29 6.78 16.93 21.65
N ASP A 30 5.47 16.78 21.46
CA ASP A 30 4.69 15.69 22.06
C ASP A 30 4.92 14.37 21.33
N LEU A 31 5.01 14.39 19.99
CA LEU A 31 5.38 13.22 19.20
C LEU A 31 6.75 12.65 19.61
N LYS A 32 7.74 13.51 19.88
CA LYS A 32 9.06 13.11 20.37
C LYS A 32 9.04 12.45 21.75
N LYS A 33 7.95 12.58 22.53
CA LYS A 33 7.81 11.88 23.81
C LYS A 33 7.31 10.44 23.64
N LEU A 34 6.71 10.11 22.50
CA LEU A 34 6.25 8.76 22.16
C LEU A 34 7.43 7.86 21.78
N LYS A 35 8.33 7.64 22.74
CA LYS A 35 9.55 6.86 22.56
C LYS A 35 9.30 5.42 22.99
N VAL A 36 9.62 4.47 22.11
CA VAL A 36 9.48 3.03 22.37
C VAL A 36 10.34 2.61 23.54
N ASP A 37 9.79 1.76 24.42
CA ASP A 37 10.56 1.04 25.41
C ASP A 37 11.23 -0.16 24.73
N GLN A 38 12.51 0.03 24.34
CA GLN A 38 13.29 -0.99 23.64
C GLN A 38 13.37 -2.31 24.41
N SER A 39 13.48 -2.25 25.75
CA SER A 39 13.61 -3.47 26.56
C SER A 39 12.29 -4.23 26.56
N ARG A 40 11.18 -3.51 26.80
CA ARG A 40 9.83 -4.09 26.76
C ARG A 40 9.51 -4.73 25.40
N LEU A 41 9.83 -4.06 24.29
CA LEU A 41 9.62 -4.59 22.95
C LEU A 41 10.44 -5.86 22.71
N THR A 42 11.74 -5.80 23.03
CA THR A 42 12.69 -6.91 22.82
C THR A 42 12.31 -8.13 23.66
N ASP A 43 12.02 -7.92 24.95
CA ASP A 43 11.66 -8.99 25.87
C ASP A 43 10.35 -9.66 25.44
N THR A 44 9.35 -8.86 25.06
CA THR A 44 8.05 -9.40 24.61
C THR A 44 8.21 -10.19 23.31
N LEU A 45 8.94 -9.65 22.33
CA LEU A 45 9.20 -10.34 21.05
C LEU A 45 9.83 -11.70 21.32
N HIS A 46 10.95 -11.75 22.05
CA HIS A 46 11.65 -13.01 22.29
C HIS A 46 10.90 -13.98 23.20
N ASP A 47 10.07 -13.50 24.14
CA ASP A 47 9.21 -14.35 24.96
C ASP A 47 8.17 -15.07 24.08
N THR A 48 7.51 -14.35 23.18
CA THR A 48 6.54 -14.97 22.25
C THR A 48 7.17 -15.90 21.23
N CYS A 49 8.47 -15.75 20.92
CA CYS A 49 9.21 -16.69 20.07
C CYS A 49 9.46 -18.06 20.74
N LYS A 50 9.18 -18.21 22.04
CA LYS A 50 9.22 -19.53 22.71
C LYS A 50 8.10 -20.45 22.23
N TRP A 51 7.00 -19.90 21.70
CA TRP A 51 5.90 -20.67 21.14
C TRP A 51 6.14 -20.92 19.66
N GLY A 52 6.69 -22.09 19.34
CA GLY A 52 7.12 -22.45 17.98
C GLY A 52 8.60 -22.17 17.73
N THR A 53 9.45 -22.38 18.75
CA THR A 53 10.91 -22.33 18.58
C THR A 53 11.37 -23.33 17.53
N GLY A 54 12.13 -22.85 16.54
CA GLY A 54 12.71 -23.64 15.47
C GLY A 54 14.13 -24.12 15.79
N LEU A 55 14.95 -24.24 14.74
CA LEU A 55 16.33 -24.73 14.84
C LEU A 55 17.21 -23.81 15.68
N LYS A 56 17.95 -24.37 16.64
CA LYS A 56 19.02 -23.67 17.38
C LYS A 56 20.30 -23.65 16.53
N TRP A 57 20.95 -22.49 16.41
CA TRP A 57 22.17 -22.30 15.59
C TRP A 57 23.36 -21.75 16.38
N GLY A 58 23.13 -21.19 17.58
CA GLY A 58 24.18 -20.65 18.45
C GLY A 58 23.89 -20.93 19.92
N GLU A 59 24.72 -20.44 20.83
CA GLU A 59 24.61 -20.77 22.27
C GLU A 59 23.76 -19.80 23.08
N ASN A 60 23.50 -18.58 22.59
CA ASN A 60 22.66 -17.64 23.32
C ASN A 60 21.21 -18.13 23.35
N PRO A 61 20.42 -17.76 24.38
CA PRO A 61 19.01 -18.18 24.48
C PRO A 61 18.14 -17.78 23.28
N THR A 62 18.55 -16.74 22.54
CA THR A 62 17.87 -16.23 21.35
C THR A 62 18.46 -16.75 20.04
N ASP A 63 19.55 -17.52 20.06
CA ASP A 63 20.18 -18.08 18.86
C ASP A 63 19.41 -19.31 18.33
N THR A 64 18.13 -19.10 18.08
CA THR A 64 17.23 -20.07 17.45
C THR A 64 16.37 -19.39 16.40
N GLY A 65 15.95 -20.13 15.39
CA GLY A 65 14.88 -19.73 14.49
C GLY A 65 13.48 -19.97 15.07
N MET A 66 12.52 -19.95 14.16
CA MET A 66 11.10 -20.22 14.38
C MET A 66 10.60 -21.36 13.49
N SER A 67 9.55 -22.02 13.95
CA SER A 67 8.76 -23.02 13.22
C SER A 67 7.32 -22.95 13.73
N ARG A 68 6.72 -21.77 13.63
CA ARG A 68 5.32 -21.51 14.01
C ARG A 68 4.49 -21.44 12.74
N LEU A 69 4.19 -22.60 12.18
CA LEU A 69 3.36 -22.70 10.98
C LEU A 69 1.93 -22.24 11.26
N ALA A 70 1.29 -21.64 10.26
CA ALA A 70 -0.08 -21.17 10.35
C ALA A 70 -1.04 -22.24 10.89
N LEU A 71 -1.90 -21.84 11.82
CA LEU A 71 -2.96 -22.65 12.43
C LEU A 71 -2.46 -23.90 13.19
N SER A 72 -1.18 -23.95 13.51
CA SER A 72 -0.63 -24.95 14.44
C SER A 72 -0.99 -24.62 15.90
N ASP A 73 -0.68 -25.53 16.83
CA ASP A 73 -0.91 -25.27 18.26
C ASP A 73 -0.03 -24.13 18.81
N SER A 74 1.17 -23.95 18.26
CA SER A 74 2.05 -22.82 18.60
C SER A 74 1.50 -21.50 18.05
N ASP A 75 0.91 -21.50 16.86
CA ASP A 75 0.19 -20.35 16.32
C ASP A 75 -1.05 -20.01 17.17
N LYS A 76 -1.85 -21.02 17.54
CA LYS A 76 -2.96 -20.82 18.50
C LYS A 76 -2.50 -20.16 19.79
N THR A 77 -1.41 -20.65 20.39
CA THR A 77 -0.91 -20.14 21.67
C THR A 77 -0.54 -18.65 21.59
N VAL A 78 0.16 -18.23 20.53
CA VAL A 78 0.51 -16.81 20.37
C VAL A 78 -0.70 -15.96 20.00
N ARG A 79 -1.68 -16.50 19.28
CA ARG A 79 -2.95 -15.81 19.00
C ARG A 79 -3.77 -15.59 20.26
N ASP A 80 -3.83 -16.57 21.16
CA ASP A 80 -4.52 -16.44 22.45
C ASP A 80 -3.88 -15.29 23.25
N TRP A 81 -2.53 -15.29 23.32
CA TRP A 81 -1.76 -14.21 23.94
C TRP A 81 -2.01 -12.84 23.29
N PHE A 82 -2.06 -12.76 21.95
CA PHE A 82 -2.34 -11.53 21.23
C PHE A 82 -3.71 -10.96 21.60
N VAL A 83 -4.73 -11.82 21.62
CA VAL A 83 -6.11 -11.45 21.99
C VAL A 83 -6.18 -10.95 23.44
N GLU A 84 -5.57 -11.67 24.39
CA GLU A 84 -5.57 -11.28 25.80
C GLU A 84 -4.82 -9.96 26.02
N THR A 85 -3.63 -9.85 25.44
CA THR A 85 -2.78 -8.66 25.54
C THR A 85 -3.50 -7.43 25.01
N THR A 86 -4.06 -7.49 23.82
CA THR A 86 -4.74 -6.34 23.22
C THR A 86 -6.05 -5.99 23.91
N LYS A 87 -6.84 -6.97 24.38
CA LYS A 87 -8.01 -6.69 25.24
C LYS A 87 -7.63 -5.94 26.51
N SER A 88 -6.50 -6.29 27.13
CA SER A 88 -6.01 -5.59 28.34
C SER A 88 -5.65 -4.12 28.08
N LEU A 89 -5.36 -3.75 26.83
CA LEU A 89 -5.09 -2.39 26.36
C LEU A 89 -6.37 -1.65 25.91
N GLY A 90 -7.55 -2.21 26.22
CA GLY A 90 -8.84 -1.60 25.89
C GLY A 90 -9.31 -1.83 24.46
N CYS A 91 -8.71 -2.78 23.72
CA CYS A 91 -9.17 -3.11 22.38
C CYS A 91 -10.43 -3.98 22.40
N LYS A 92 -11.34 -3.70 21.46
CA LYS A 92 -12.35 -4.66 21.01
C LYS A 92 -11.70 -5.59 19.99
N VAL A 93 -11.74 -6.90 20.26
CA VAL A 93 -11.19 -7.92 19.36
C VAL A 93 -12.30 -8.56 18.53
N THR A 94 -12.09 -8.65 17.22
CA THR A 94 -12.94 -9.36 16.27
C THR A 94 -12.10 -10.40 15.54
N VAL A 95 -12.63 -11.61 15.40
CA VAL A 95 -12.04 -12.67 14.56
C VAL A 95 -12.99 -12.90 13.39
N ASP A 96 -12.47 -12.92 12.17
CA ASP A 96 -13.28 -13.15 10.97
C ASP A 96 -13.31 -14.64 10.55
N SER A 97 -14.06 -14.94 9.49
CA SER A 97 -14.30 -16.28 8.96
C SER A 97 -13.05 -16.94 8.36
N ILE A 98 -11.92 -16.23 8.25
CA ILE A 98 -10.62 -16.78 7.85
C ILE A 98 -9.57 -16.68 8.96
N GLY A 99 -9.97 -16.27 10.16
CA GLY A 99 -9.13 -16.22 11.35
C GLY A 99 -8.23 -14.99 11.45
N ASN A 100 -8.46 -13.94 10.65
CA ASN A 100 -7.80 -12.65 10.88
C ASN A 100 -8.27 -12.10 12.23
N ILE A 101 -7.35 -11.51 13.00
CA ILE A 101 -7.65 -10.97 14.32
C ILE A 101 -7.49 -9.46 14.28
N PHE A 102 -8.60 -8.73 14.41
CA PHE A 102 -8.63 -7.27 14.46
C PHE A 102 -8.79 -6.81 15.90
N ALA A 103 -7.75 -6.21 16.47
CA ALA A 103 -7.78 -5.63 17.81
C ALA A 103 -7.84 -4.10 17.71
N ILE A 104 -9.01 -3.50 17.97
CA ILE A 104 -9.27 -2.08 17.73
C ILE A 104 -9.52 -1.35 19.04
N ARG A 105 -8.69 -0.36 19.35
CA ARG A 105 -8.91 0.63 20.41
C ARG A 105 -9.82 1.75 19.86
N PRO A 106 -10.90 2.13 20.57
CA PRO A 106 -11.77 3.21 20.13
C PRO A 106 -11.02 4.56 20.11
N GLY A 107 -11.36 5.40 19.14
CA GLY A 107 -10.95 6.81 19.10
C GLY A 107 -12.06 7.73 19.60
N HIS A 108 -11.80 9.04 19.58
CA HIS A 108 -12.77 10.06 19.96
C HIS A 108 -13.99 10.09 19.01
N LYS A 109 -13.78 9.82 17.72
CA LYS A 109 -14.83 9.68 16.70
C LYS A 109 -14.94 8.22 16.26
N ASP A 110 -16.13 7.87 15.79
CA ASP A 110 -16.35 6.62 15.06
C ASP A 110 -15.75 6.70 13.65
N GLY A 111 -15.45 5.54 13.08
CA GLY A 111 -15.00 5.40 11.69
C GLY A 111 -14.04 4.23 11.50
N PRO A 112 -13.60 3.97 10.26
CA PRO A 112 -12.64 2.91 9.97
C PRO A 112 -11.31 3.16 10.71
N PRO A 113 -10.74 2.14 11.40
CA PRO A 113 -9.52 2.30 12.18
C PRO A 113 -8.29 2.52 11.30
N THR A 114 -7.32 3.29 11.78
CA THR A 114 -5.94 3.20 11.28
C THR A 114 -5.29 1.97 11.90
N MET A 115 -4.88 1.00 11.10
CA MET A 115 -4.35 -0.28 11.56
C MET A 115 -2.84 -0.34 11.37
N ALA A 116 -2.13 -0.72 12.43
CA ALA A 116 -0.85 -1.41 12.27
C ALA A 116 -1.12 -2.90 12.02
N GLY A 117 -0.28 -3.61 11.28
CA GLY A 117 -0.52 -5.03 11.06
C GLY A 117 0.62 -5.76 10.37
N SER A 118 0.60 -7.09 10.52
CA SER A 118 1.43 -8.07 9.82
C SER A 118 0.94 -9.48 10.17
N HIS A 119 1.82 -10.46 10.33
CA HIS A 119 1.50 -11.86 10.64
C HIS A 119 2.31 -12.43 11.83
N LEU A 120 1.80 -13.49 12.45
CA LEU A 120 2.45 -14.24 13.54
C LEU A 120 2.96 -15.62 13.11
N ASP A 121 2.45 -16.16 12.00
CA ASP A 121 2.94 -17.40 11.41
C ASP A 121 4.27 -17.21 10.69
N THR A 122 5.05 -18.29 10.58
CA THR A 122 6.41 -18.27 10.03
C THR A 122 6.63 -19.39 9.01
N GLN A 123 7.69 -19.28 8.21
CA GLN A 123 8.27 -20.42 7.49
C GLN A 123 8.66 -21.59 8.43
N PRO A 124 8.83 -22.83 7.91
CA PRO A 124 9.24 -23.99 8.70
C PRO A 124 10.62 -23.82 9.34
N THR A 125 11.50 -23.03 8.72
CA THR A 125 12.83 -22.64 9.19
C THR A 125 12.96 -21.12 9.26
N GLY A 126 11.89 -20.45 9.72
CA GLY A 126 11.81 -19.00 9.76
C GLY A 126 12.72 -18.34 10.79
N GLY A 127 12.81 -17.02 10.69
CA GLY A 127 13.48 -16.16 11.66
C GLY A 127 12.57 -15.72 12.80
N ARG A 128 13.10 -14.92 13.72
CA ARG A 128 12.35 -14.41 14.89
C ARG A 128 11.63 -13.07 14.63
N TYR A 129 11.84 -12.44 13.48
CA TYR A 129 11.45 -11.04 13.24
C TYR A 129 10.45 -10.89 12.10
N ASP A 130 10.55 -11.73 11.08
CA ASP A 130 9.61 -11.85 9.95
C ASP A 130 8.15 -11.91 10.43
N GLY A 131 7.33 -10.94 10.01
CA GLY A 131 5.96 -10.66 10.48
C GLY A 131 5.82 -10.23 11.95
N ILE A 132 6.42 -11.01 12.87
CA ILE A 132 6.30 -10.89 14.32
C ILE A 132 6.66 -9.48 14.78
N LEU A 133 7.69 -8.87 14.20
CA LEU A 133 8.11 -7.51 14.54
C LEU A 133 6.98 -6.49 14.30
N GLY A 134 6.25 -6.59 13.19
CA GLY A 134 5.15 -5.69 12.87
C GLY A 134 4.01 -5.77 13.88
N ILE A 135 3.67 -6.99 14.31
CA ILE A 135 2.66 -7.24 15.35
C ILE A 135 3.10 -6.69 16.70
N GLN A 136 4.33 -6.99 17.11
CA GLN A 136 4.88 -6.52 18.38
C GLN A 136 4.99 -4.98 18.42
N ALA A 137 5.39 -4.35 17.30
CA ALA A 137 5.44 -2.90 17.18
C ALA A 137 4.05 -2.26 17.23
N GLY A 138 3.03 -2.89 16.63
CA GLY A 138 1.64 -2.44 16.75
C GLY A 138 1.12 -2.50 18.19
N ILE A 139 1.44 -3.56 18.93
CA ILE A 139 1.09 -3.68 20.36
C ILE A 139 1.83 -2.63 21.20
N GLU A 140 3.12 -2.42 20.91
CA GLU A 140 3.92 -1.41 21.60
C GLU A 140 3.41 0.01 21.32
N MET A 141 2.94 0.31 20.10
CA MET A 141 2.23 1.55 19.79
C MET A 141 0.99 1.71 20.70
N LEU A 142 0.15 0.68 20.85
CA LEU A 142 -1.01 0.74 21.74
C LEU A 142 -0.60 1.01 23.21
N LYS A 143 0.46 0.37 23.69
CA LYS A 143 1.02 0.61 25.02
C LYS A 143 1.50 2.05 25.18
N LEU A 144 2.24 2.59 24.21
CA LEU A 144 2.70 3.99 24.24
C LEU A 144 1.54 4.99 24.27
N LEU A 145 0.50 4.78 23.45
CA LEU A 145 -0.67 5.64 23.46
C LEU A 145 -1.38 5.60 24.84
N GLN A 146 -1.41 4.45 25.51
CA GLN A 146 -1.96 4.31 26.85
C GLN A 146 -1.06 4.95 27.93
N ASP A 147 0.25 4.70 27.87
CA ASP A 147 1.24 5.20 28.84
C ASP A 147 1.30 6.74 28.85
N HIS A 148 1.07 7.36 27.68
CA HIS A 148 1.07 8.81 27.49
C HIS A 148 -0.32 9.46 27.50
N ASP A 149 -1.37 8.70 27.83
CA ASP A 149 -2.75 9.20 27.86
C ASP A 149 -3.14 9.91 26.53
N VAL A 150 -2.77 9.33 25.40
CA VAL A 150 -3.10 9.84 24.05
C VAL A 150 -4.46 9.32 23.60
N GLU A 151 -5.35 10.24 23.23
CA GLU A 151 -6.63 9.94 22.60
C GLU A 151 -6.51 10.18 21.08
N THR A 152 -6.76 9.15 20.28
CA THR A 152 -6.76 9.27 18.81
C THR A 152 -8.09 9.85 18.32
N GLU A 153 -8.09 10.55 17.20
CA GLU A 153 -9.31 11.12 16.62
C GLU A 153 -10.20 10.02 16.04
N TYR A 154 -9.62 9.04 15.35
CA TYR A 154 -10.32 7.83 14.89
C TYR A 154 -9.83 6.60 15.63
N PRO A 155 -10.53 5.46 15.51
CA PRO A 155 -10.06 4.20 16.09
C PRO A 155 -8.67 3.83 15.54
N VAL A 156 -7.88 3.16 16.37
CA VAL A 156 -6.55 2.66 16.01
C VAL A 156 -6.42 1.21 16.46
N GLY A 157 -5.71 0.38 15.74
CA GLY A 157 -5.63 -1.03 16.09
C GLY A 157 -4.45 -1.79 15.52
N VAL A 158 -4.43 -3.08 15.84
CA VAL A 158 -3.47 -4.06 15.33
C VAL A 158 -4.23 -5.19 14.65
N VAL A 159 -3.83 -5.56 13.44
CA VAL A 159 -4.36 -6.72 12.72
C VAL A 159 -3.28 -7.80 12.60
N ASN A 160 -3.64 -9.03 12.97
CA ASN A 160 -2.86 -10.23 12.67
C ASN A 160 -3.54 -10.98 11.52
N TRP A 161 -2.88 -10.99 10.37
CA TRP A 161 -3.32 -11.72 9.18
C TRP A 161 -2.92 -13.20 9.30
N THR A 162 -3.75 -14.07 8.75
CA THR A 162 -3.55 -15.53 8.83
C THR A 162 -2.87 -16.08 7.58
N ASN A 163 -1.82 -16.89 7.77
CA ASN A 163 -1.14 -17.63 6.70
C ASN A 163 -0.60 -16.68 5.65
N GLU A 164 0.19 -15.70 6.09
CA GLU A 164 0.90 -14.79 5.19
C GLU A 164 1.97 -15.57 4.42
N GLU A 165 2.74 -16.40 5.13
CA GLU A 165 3.92 -17.07 4.58
C GLU A 165 3.58 -18.10 3.49
N GLY A 166 2.34 -18.59 3.48
CA GLY A 166 1.90 -19.66 2.58
C GLY A 166 2.65 -20.98 2.78
N ALA A 167 3.36 -21.15 3.90
CA ALA A 167 4.27 -22.26 4.13
C ALA A 167 3.54 -23.58 4.34
N ARG A 168 2.56 -23.60 5.25
CA ARG A 168 1.76 -24.79 5.53
C ARG A 168 0.65 -24.96 4.49
N PHE A 169 -0.04 -23.88 4.15
CA PHE A 169 -1.10 -23.85 3.15
C PHE A 169 -0.66 -22.99 1.97
N PRO A 170 -0.48 -23.56 0.75
CA PRO A 170 0.37 -22.98 -0.32
C PRO A 170 -0.29 -21.84 -1.11
N ILE A 171 -0.68 -20.78 -0.41
CA ILE A 171 -1.08 -19.47 -0.93
C ILE A 171 -0.54 -18.43 0.06
N SER A 172 0.36 -17.56 -0.39
CA SER A 172 0.86 -16.46 0.44
C SER A 172 -0.17 -15.33 0.58
N MET A 173 -0.06 -14.57 1.68
CA MET A 173 -0.95 -13.46 2.07
C MET A 173 -2.42 -13.89 1.94
N MET A 174 -2.72 -15.14 2.31
CA MET A 174 -3.98 -15.79 1.97
C MET A 174 -5.16 -15.02 2.57
N ALA A 175 -5.10 -14.74 3.87
CA ALA A 175 -6.23 -14.21 4.59
C ALA A 175 -6.45 -12.71 4.36
N SER A 176 -5.38 -11.93 4.12
CA SER A 176 -5.51 -10.55 3.64
C SER A 176 -6.06 -10.50 2.21
N GLY A 177 -5.71 -11.47 1.36
CA GLY A 177 -6.30 -11.64 0.04
C GLY A 177 -7.77 -12.03 0.06
N VAL A 178 -8.22 -12.82 1.05
CA VAL A 178 -9.64 -13.08 1.29
C VAL A 178 -10.35 -11.83 1.77
N TRP A 179 -9.79 -11.11 2.75
CA TRP A 179 -10.32 -9.83 3.21
C TRP A 179 -10.46 -8.83 2.06
N ALA A 180 -9.48 -8.78 1.15
CA ALA A 180 -9.52 -7.93 -0.04
C ALA A 180 -10.44 -8.46 -1.16
N GLU A 181 -11.18 -9.54 -0.93
CA GLU A 181 -12.04 -10.22 -1.92
C GLU A 181 -11.29 -10.64 -3.22
N ALA A 182 -9.96 -10.73 -3.17
CA ALA A 182 -9.10 -11.14 -4.28
C ALA A 182 -8.89 -12.67 -4.32
N ILE A 183 -9.07 -13.34 -3.18
CA ILE A 183 -9.12 -14.79 -3.03
C ILE A 183 -10.50 -15.13 -2.48
N SER A 184 -11.21 -16.09 -3.08
CA SER A 184 -12.49 -16.51 -2.53
C SER A 184 -12.30 -17.25 -1.20
N GLU A 185 -13.19 -16.99 -0.24
CA GLU A 185 -13.16 -17.67 1.06
C GLU A 185 -13.26 -19.19 0.89
N GLU A 186 -14.07 -19.69 -0.05
CA GLU A 186 -14.16 -21.11 -0.38
C GLU A 186 -12.80 -21.71 -0.80
N ARG A 187 -12.06 -21.01 -1.68
CA ARG A 187 -10.73 -21.45 -2.12
C ARG A 187 -9.77 -21.50 -0.93
N ALA A 188 -9.78 -20.49 -0.07
CA ALA A 188 -8.92 -20.46 1.10
C ALA A 188 -9.28 -21.56 2.11
N HIS A 189 -10.57 -21.74 2.42
CA HIS A 189 -11.07 -22.78 3.33
C HIS A 189 -10.72 -24.19 2.89
N THR A 190 -10.78 -24.47 1.58
CA THR A 190 -10.51 -25.78 0.99
C THR A 190 -9.02 -26.06 0.74
N LEU A 191 -8.17 -25.05 0.93
CA LEU A 191 -6.72 -25.18 0.76
C LEU A 191 -6.18 -26.23 1.73
N LYS A 192 -5.52 -27.24 1.16
CA LYS A 192 -4.90 -28.34 1.92
C LYS A 192 -3.48 -27.97 2.31
N GLU A 193 -3.04 -28.52 3.43
CA GLU A 193 -1.64 -28.39 3.83
C GLU A 193 -0.69 -29.12 2.85
N VAL A 194 0.54 -28.63 2.72
CA VAL A 194 1.58 -29.21 1.84
C VAL A 194 1.87 -30.68 2.20
N SER A 195 1.87 -30.99 3.49
CA SER A 195 2.22 -32.31 4.03
C SER A 195 1.12 -32.82 4.96
N GLY A 196 0.07 -33.42 4.41
CA GLY A 196 -1.02 -33.99 5.19
C GLY A 196 -2.38 -33.88 4.51
N ASN A 197 -3.43 -33.83 5.33
CA ASN A 197 -4.82 -33.82 4.87
C ASN A 197 -5.67 -32.70 5.50
N ALA A 198 -5.09 -31.91 6.42
CA ALA A 198 -5.80 -30.80 7.04
C ALA A 198 -6.08 -29.71 6.01
N THR A 199 -7.20 -29.01 6.21
CA THR A 199 -7.58 -27.82 5.45
C THR A 199 -7.52 -26.59 6.35
N VAL A 200 -7.41 -25.41 5.76
CA VAL A 200 -7.49 -24.14 6.50
C VAL A 200 -8.74 -24.10 7.37
N LYS A 201 -9.91 -24.47 6.81
CA LYS A 201 -11.17 -24.46 7.55
C LYS A 201 -11.16 -25.42 8.74
N SER A 202 -10.69 -26.65 8.56
CA SER A 202 -10.63 -27.63 9.65
C SER A 202 -9.70 -27.18 10.77
N GLU A 203 -8.57 -26.55 10.43
CA GLU A 203 -7.63 -26.07 11.44
C GLU A 203 -8.13 -24.83 12.16
N LEU A 204 -8.74 -23.86 11.47
CA LEU A 204 -9.41 -22.71 12.10
C LEU A 204 -10.47 -23.17 13.11
N GLN A 205 -11.29 -24.17 12.76
CA GLN A 205 -12.27 -24.77 13.66
C GLN A 205 -11.59 -25.44 14.86
N ARG A 206 -10.54 -26.23 14.61
CA ARG A 206 -9.80 -26.96 15.65
C ARG A 206 -9.19 -26.03 16.69
N ILE A 207 -8.61 -24.92 16.26
CA ILE A 207 -7.95 -23.96 17.16
C ILE A 207 -8.92 -22.91 17.74
N GLY A 208 -10.18 -22.89 17.31
CA GLY A 208 -11.20 -21.96 17.81
C GLY A 208 -11.11 -20.55 17.21
N TYR A 209 -10.52 -20.41 16.01
CA TYR A 209 -10.35 -19.14 15.29
C TYR A 209 -11.17 -19.05 14.00
N LEU A 210 -12.11 -19.97 13.77
CA LEU A 210 -13.15 -19.75 12.76
C LEU A 210 -14.17 -18.74 13.30
N GLY A 211 -14.00 -17.47 12.98
CA GLY A 211 -14.88 -16.39 13.44
C GLY A 211 -16.18 -16.28 12.63
N ASP A 212 -17.15 -15.55 13.18
CA ASP A 212 -18.47 -15.36 12.57
C ASP A 212 -18.56 -14.11 11.68
N THR A 213 -17.59 -13.19 11.80
CA THR A 213 -17.55 -11.99 10.96
C THR A 213 -17.08 -12.35 9.56
N PRO A 214 -17.75 -11.90 8.48
CA PRO A 214 -17.27 -12.15 7.13
C PRO A 214 -15.86 -11.58 6.91
N ALA A 215 -14.96 -12.39 6.34
CA ALA A 215 -13.63 -11.96 5.92
C ALA A 215 -13.71 -11.09 4.66
N SER A 216 -14.11 -9.83 4.82
CA SER A 216 -14.24 -8.85 3.73
C SER A 216 -13.93 -7.43 4.22
N TYR A 217 -13.27 -6.64 3.36
CA TYR A 217 -13.00 -5.22 3.57
C TYR A 217 -14.27 -4.40 3.76
N LYS A 218 -15.43 -4.89 3.30
CA LYS A 218 -16.73 -4.26 3.53
C LYS A 218 -17.25 -4.51 4.95
N ALA A 219 -17.05 -5.72 5.46
CA ALA A 219 -17.46 -6.10 6.81
C ALA A 219 -16.52 -5.56 7.88
N MET A 220 -15.22 -5.50 7.57
CA MET A 220 -14.16 -4.97 8.42
C MET A 220 -13.38 -3.86 7.68
N PRO A 221 -13.96 -2.65 7.51
CA PRO A 221 -13.30 -1.56 6.80
C PRO A 221 -12.09 -1.05 7.57
N ILE A 222 -11.03 -0.70 6.86
CA ILE A 222 -9.79 -0.14 7.40
C ILE A 222 -9.58 1.26 6.81
N GLY A 223 -9.27 2.24 7.67
CA GLY A 223 -9.05 3.63 7.27
C GLY A 223 -7.66 3.88 6.68
N ALA A 224 -6.66 3.14 7.17
CA ALA A 224 -5.32 3.02 6.57
C ALA A 224 -4.57 1.84 7.19
N HIS A 225 -3.59 1.27 6.49
CA HIS A 225 -2.74 0.18 6.95
C HIS A 225 -1.27 0.59 6.95
N PHE A 226 -0.58 0.37 8.06
CA PHE A 226 0.87 0.59 8.19
C PHE A 226 1.52 -0.70 8.69
N GLU A 227 2.49 -1.21 7.93
CA GLU A 227 3.19 -2.44 8.27
C GLU A 227 4.69 -2.17 8.49
N LEU A 228 5.15 -2.40 9.71
CA LEU A 228 6.59 -2.45 10.00
C LEU A 228 7.08 -3.86 9.72
N HIS A 229 8.17 -3.96 8.98
CA HIS A 229 8.77 -5.24 8.63
C HIS A 229 10.29 -5.15 8.58
N ILE A 230 10.97 -6.28 8.67
CA ILE A 230 12.38 -6.36 8.29
C ILE A 230 12.50 -6.28 6.76
N GLU A 231 13.62 -5.77 6.25
CA GLU A 231 13.82 -5.64 4.80
C GLU A 231 13.83 -6.99 4.06
N GLN A 232 14.27 -8.06 4.75
CA GLN A 232 14.57 -9.38 4.17
C GLN A 232 15.62 -9.31 3.04
N GLY A 233 16.36 -8.20 2.99
CA GLY A 233 17.35 -7.88 1.99
C GLY A 233 18.51 -7.08 2.58
N PRO A 234 19.61 -6.91 1.83
CA PRO A 234 20.82 -6.28 2.32
C PRO A 234 20.96 -4.78 1.94
N ILE A 235 19.93 -4.12 1.42
CA ILE A 235 20.03 -2.75 0.89
C ILE A 235 20.27 -1.75 2.03
N LEU A 236 19.48 -1.78 3.10
CA LEU A 236 19.59 -0.86 4.23
C LEU A 236 20.91 -1.05 4.99
N GLU A 237 21.29 -2.30 5.26
CA GLU A 237 22.56 -2.62 5.92
C GLU A 237 23.75 -2.11 5.08
N ARG A 238 23.79 -2.41 3.78
CA ARG A 238 24.88 -1.94 2.89
C ARG A 238 24.90 -0.42 2.73
N ALA A 239 23.73 0.23 2.78
CA ALA A 239 23.62 1.68 2.72
C ALA A 239 23.90 2.38 4.06
N GLY A 240 24.04 1.62 5.16
CA GLY A 240 24.17 2.16 6.52
C GLY A 240 22.94 2.98 6.94
N LYS A 241 21.74 2.58 6.52
CA LYS A 241 20.47 3.28 6.78
C LYS A 241 19.62 2.48 7.75
N LYS A 242 18.92 3.17 8.65
CA LYS A 242 18.09 2.51 9.69
C LYS A 242 16.64 2.30 9.27
N ILE A 243 16.15 3.08 8.29
CA ILE A 243 14.76 3.04 7.85
C ILE A 243 14.68 3.03 6.33
N GLY A 244 13.91 2.08 5.80
CA GLY A 244 13.40 2.10 4.44
C GLY A 244 11.99 2.67 4.42
N VAL A 245 11.79 3.78 3.71
CA VAL A 245 10.46 4.29 3.38
C VAL A 245 9.98 3.53 2.16
N VAL A 246 9.10 2.55 2.37
CA VAL A 246 8.72 1.62 1.30
C VAL A 246 7.74 2.28 0.35
N GLN A 247 8.11 2.34 -0.94
CA GLN A 247 7.31 2.98 -1.99
C GLN A 247 6.27 2.04 -2.59
N GLY A 248 6.48 0.74 -2.45
CA GLY A 248 5.71 -0.29 -3.13
C GLY A 248 6.32 -1.67 -3.02
N VAL A 249 5.72 -2.63 -3.72
CA VAL A 249 6.14 -4.03 -3.78
C VAL A 249 6.35 -4.42 -5.24
N GLN A 250 7.43 -5.15 -5.53
CA GLN A 250 7.70 -5.61 -6.89
C GLN A 250 6.68 -6.67 -7.35
N ALA A 251 6.50 -6.79 -8.67
CA ALA A 251 5.67 -7.82 -9.25
C ALA A 251 6.32 -9.19 -9.10
N TYR A 252 5.51 -10.23 -8.92
CA TYR A 252 5.96 -11.61 -9.01
C TYR A 252 4.87 -12.58 -9.45
N LYS A 253 5.30 -13.71 -10.03
CA LYS A 253 4.45 -14.85 -10.34
C LYS A 253 5.10 -16.14 -9.90
N TRP A 254 4.30 -17.03 -9.32
CA TRP A 254 4.72 -18.38 -8.93
C TRP A 254 4.04 -19.41 -9.81
N PHE A 255 4.81 -20.39 -10.25
CA PHE A 255 4.35 -21.50 -11.06
C PHE A 255 4.79 -22.83 -10.47
N THR A 256 3.99 -23.86 -10.71
CA THR A 256 4.40 -25.26 -10.62
C THR A 256 4.54 -25.79 -12.03
N ILE A 257 5.70 -26.39 -12.32
CA ILE A 257 6.06 -26.97 -13.61
C ILE A 257 6.12 -28.49 -13.45
N ASP A 258 5.21 -29.20 -14.11
CA ASP A 258 5.17 -30.66 -14.13
C ASP A 258 5.73 -31.18 -15.45
N ILE A 259 6.81 -31.96 -15.40
CA ILE A 259 7.46 -32.59 -16.54
C ILE A 259 7.13 -34.08 -16.52
N THR A 260 6.58 -34.58 -17.63
CA THR A 260 6.33 -36.01 -17.83
C THR A 260 7.20 -36.54 -18.96
N GLY A 261 8.07 -37.49 -18.60
CA GLY A 261 8.92 -38.30 -19.46
C GLY A 261 8.58 -39.78 -19.33
N ARG A 262 9.60 -40.65 -19.19
CA ARG A 262 9.40 -42.10 -19.06
C ARG A 262 10.46 -42.76 -18.18
N ASP A 263 10.00 -43.53 -17.20
CA ASP A 263 10.85 -44.40 -16.40
C ASP A 263 11.58 -45.42 -17.27
N ALA A 264 12.90 -45.54 -17.09
CA ALA A 264 13.72 -46.52 -17.79
C ALA A 264 15.00 -46.85 -17.01
N HIS A 265 15.59 -48.02 -17.27
CA HIS A 265 16.80 -48.42 -16.57
C HIS A 265 18.03 -47.63 -17.06
N THR A 266 18.80 -47.05 -16.13
CA THR A 266 19.89 -46.10 -16.46
C THR A 266 21.04 -46.74 -17.23
N GLY A 267 21.29 -48.04 -17.04
CA GLY A 267 22.41 -48.75 -17.66
C GLY A 267 22.11 -49.36 -19.03
N SER A 268 20.84 -49.62 -19.35
CA SER A 268 20.45 -50.35 -20.57
C SER A 268 19.73 -49.47 -21.60
N THR A 269 19.40 -48.23 -21.25
CA THR A 269 18.71 -47.29 -22.14
C THR A 269 19.72 -46.30 -22.73
N PRO A 270 20.04 -46.37 -24.04
CA PRO A 270 20.92 -45.40 -24.70
C PRO A 270 20.37 -43.97 -24.56
N PHE A 271 21.24 -42.95 -24.60
CA PHE A 271 20.80 -41.55 -24.44
C PHE A 271 19.74 -41.12 -25.46
N SER A 272 19.81 -41.61 -26.70
CA SER A 272 18.85 -41.33 -27.76
C SER A 272 17.42 -41.80 -27.47
N ASP A 273 17.27 -42.81 -26.61
CA ASP A 273 15.98 -43.44 -26.31
C ASP A 273 15.40 -42.99 -24.95
N ARG A 274 16.00 -41.99 -24.31
CA ARG A 274 15.56 -41.46 -23.01
C ARG A 274 14.54 -40.35 -23.18
N ALA A 275 13.56 -40.32 -22.27
CA ALA A 275 12.72 -39.17 -21.98
C ALA A 275 12.95 -38.81 -20.50
N ASP A 276 14.13 -38.25 -20.21
CA ASP A 276 14.63 -38.01 -18.86
C ASP A 276 14.08 -36.69 -18.29
N ALA A 277 13.10 -36.78 -17.39
CA ALA A 277 12.41 -35.61 -16.85
C ALA A 277 13.31 -34.75 -15.96
N LEU A 278 14.26 -35.38 -15.24
CA LEU A 278 15.18 -34.66 -14.35
C LEU A 278 16.25 -33.90 -15.12
N LEU A 279 16.77 -34.47 -16.20
CA LEU A 279 17.71 -33.78 -17.07
C LEU A 279 17.06 -32.54 -17.72
N LEU A 280 15.82 -32.66 -18.19
CA LEU A 280 15.07 -31.50 -18.68
C LEU A 280 14.88 -30.46 -17.56
N ALA A 281 14.41 -30.87 -16.38
CA ALA A 281 14.21 -29.95 -15.25
C ALA A 281 15.47 -29.14 -14.91
N ALA A 282 16.64 -29.79 -14.84
CA ALA A 282 17.91 -29.12 -14.56
C ALA A 282 18.26 -28.05 -15.62
N ARG A 283 17.96 -28.34 -16.90
CA ARG A 283 18.14 -27.37 -18.01
C ARG A 283 17.17 -26.21 -17.91
N LEU A 284 15.90 -26.47 -17.60
CA LEU A 284 14.89 -25.42 -17.45
C LEU A 284 15.21 -24.48 -16.27
N ILE A 285 15.66 -25.03 -15.14
CA ILE A 285 16.05 -24.25 -13.95
C ILE A 285 17.25 -23.34 -14.27
N THR A 286 18.30 -23.89 -14.88
CA THR A 286 19.48 -23.09 -15.26
C THR A 286 19.16 -22.04 -16.34
N HIS A 287 18.29 -22.38 -17.30
CA HIS A 287 17.79 -21.42 -18.29
C HIS A 287 17.03 -20.28 -17.65
N SER A 288 16.19 -20.59 -16.66
CA SER A 288 15.38 -19.59 -15.96
C SER A 288 16.24 -18.49 -15.35
N HIS A 289 17.35 -18.88 -14.70
CA HIS A 289 18.31 -17.93 -14.14
C HIS A 289 18.99 -17.08 -15.22
N ARG A 290 19.43 -17.70 -16.34
CA ARG A 290 20.06 -16.97 -17.46
C ARG A 290 19.11 -15.94 -18.05
N LEU A 291 17.87 -16.32 -18.28
CA LEU A 291 16.88 -15.46 -18.90
C LEU A 291 16.43 -14.33 -17.95
N ALA A 292 16.18 -14.63 -16.68
CA ALA A 292 15.87 -13.59 -15.69
C ALA A 292 16.99 -12.56 -15.58
N THR A 293 18.26 -13.00 -15.60
CA THR A 293 19.41 -12.09 -15.59
C THR A 293 19.43 -11.17 -16.81
N LYS A 294 19.12 -11.68 -18.01
CA LYS A 294 19.00 -10.85 -19.23
C LYS A 294 17.90 -9.79 -19.12
N HIS A 295 16.85 -10.07 -18.36
CA HIS A 295 15.72 -9.17 -18.12
C HIS A 295 15.92 -8.25 -16.90
N ASN A 296 17.06 -8.30 -16.20
CA ASN A 296 17.26 -7.63 -14.90
C ASN A 296 16.15 -7.99 -13.89
N ALA A 297 15.75 -9.25 -13.90
CA ALA A 297 14.72 -9.84 -13.07
C ALA A 297 15.31 -10.96 -12.20
N LEU A 298 14.49 -11.54 -11.32
CA LEU A 298 14.84 -12.69 -10.50
C LEU A 298 14.08 -13.93 -10.98
N ALA A 299 14.72 -15.10 -10.91
CA ALA A 299 14.09 -16.40 -11.05
C ALA A 299 14.64 -17.36 -10.00
N SER A 300 13.80 -18.16 -9.35
CA SER A 300 14.19 -19.10 -8.30
C SER A 300 13.34 -20.36 -8.30
N THR A 301 13.95 -21.48 -7.89
CA THR A 301 13.25 -22.76 -7.66
C THR A 301 13.46 -23.18 -6.22
N GLY A 302 12.36 -23.22 -5.46
CA GLY A 302 12.39 -23.55 -4.03
C GLY A 302 11.97 -24.99 -3.72
N ILE A 303 11.18 -25.62 -4.59
CA ILE A 303 10.66 -26.97 -4.41
C ILE A 303 10.99 -27.79 -5.66
N LEU A 304 11.52 -29.00 -5.46
CA LEU A 304 11.74 -29.99 -6.52
C LEU A 304 11.38 -31.38 -6.00
N ASN A 305 10.43 -32.01 -6.66
CA ASN A 305 9.98 -33.38 -6.39
C ASN A 305 10.25 -34.24 -7.63
N LEU A 306 10.72 -35.47 -7.41
CA LEU A 306 10.99 -36.41 -8.49
C LEU A 306 10.51 -37.81 -8.14
N THR A 307 10.03 -38.54 -9.15
CA THR A 307 9.56 -39.93 -9.01
C THR A 307 10.13 -40.78 -10.16
N PRO A 308 10.56 -42.03 -9.91
CA PRO A 308 10.39 -42.80 -8.65
C PRO A 308 11.46 -42.55 -7.58
N GLY A 309 12.55 -41.84 -7.87
CA GLY A 309 13.61 -41.58 -6.88
C GLY A 309 14.54 -42.76 -6.61
N SER A 310 15.06 -43.38 -7.67
CA SER A 310 16.02 -44.49 -7.58
C SER A 310 17.29 -44.20 -8.40
N THR A 311 18.46 -44.50 -7.84
CA THR A 311 19.77 -44.27 -8.48
C THR A 311 19.90 -44.93 -9.87
N ASN A 312 19.25 -46.07 -10.08
CA ASN A 312 19.36 -46.85 -11.33
C ASN A 312 18.14 -46.72 -12.26
N THR A 313 17.26 -45.76 -11.99
CA THR A 313 16.06 -45.49 -12.82
C THR A 313 16.06 -44.04 -13.29
N ILE A 314 15.93 -43.84 -14.59
CA ILE A 314 15.71 -42.53 -15.21
C ILE A 314 14.34 -42.04 -14.73
N PRO A 315 14.23 -40.85 -14.10
CA PRO A 315 12.93 -40.34 -13.64
C PRO A 315 12.00 -40.00 -14.80
N GLY A 316 10.81 -40.58 -14.79
CA GLY A 316 9.74 -40.28 -15.75
C GLY A 316 8.84 -39.13 -15.31
N HIS A 317 8.97 -38.62 -14.08
CA HIS A 317 8.23 -37.44 -13.66
C HIS A 317 9.02 -36.58 -12.68
N VAL A 318 9.00 -35.27 -12.92
CA VAL A 318 9.58 -34.23 -12.05
C VAL A 318 8.60 -33.06 -11.97
N SER A 319 8.39 -32.54 -10.76
CA SER A 319 7.62 -31.33 -10.51
C SER A 319 8.50 -30.34 -9.76
N PHE A 320 8.56 -29.08 -10.21
CA PHE A 320 9.32 -28.04 -9.52
C PHE A 320 8.60 -26.70 -9.52
N THR A 321 8.89 -25.84 -8.54
CA THR A 321 8.35 -24.48 -8.50
C THR A 321 9.26 -23.48 -9.20
N LEU A 322 8.66 -22.46 -9.80
CA LEU A 322 9.34 -21.33 -10.41
C LEU A 322 8.75 -20.02 -9.91
N ASP A 323 9.58 -19.25 -9.22
CA ASP A 323 9.29 -17.90 -8.74
C ASP A 323 10.02 -16.89 -9.61
N ILE A 324 9.29 -16.03 -10.34
CA ILE A 324 9.87 -14.93 -11.09
C ILE A 324 9.43 -13.57 -10.53
N ARG A 325 10.38 -12.62 -10.43
CA ARG A 325 10.12 -11.30 -9.84
C ARG A 325 10.77 -10.17 -10.62
N SER A 326 10.12 -9.01 -10.67
CA SER A 326 10.69 -7.76 -11.18
C SER A 326 9.92 -6.55 -10.66
N PRO A 327 10.55 -5.36 -10.51
CA PRO A 327 9.82 -4.13 -10.21
C PRO A 327 8.72 -3.75 -11.21
N SER A 328 8.74 -4.32 -12.42
CA SER A 328 7.77 -4.04 -13.50
C SER A 328 6.94 -5.29 -13.85
N ASP A 329 5.61 -5.13 -13.91
CA ASP A 329 4.69 -6.14 -14.40
C ASP A 329 5.04 -6.57 -15.84
N GLU A 330 5.35 -5.61 -16.71
CA GLU A 330 5.71 -5.87 -18.11
C GLU A 330 6.95 -6.77 -18.22
N THR A 331 7.94 -6.58 -17.33
CA THR A 331 9.14 -7.42 -17.30
C THR A 331 8.81 -8.84 -16.86
N VAL A 332 7.93 -9.01 -15.85
CA VAL A 332 7.47 -10.35 -15.42
C VAL A 332 6.69 -11.03 -16.53
N GLU A 333 5.79 -10.33 -17.21
CA GLU A 333 5.00 -10.87 -18.33
C GLU A 333 5.88 -11.29 -19.51
N LYS A 334 6.86 -10.48 -19.87
CA LYS A 334 7.80 -10.79 -20.95
C LYS A 334 8.70 -11.98 -20.59
N LEU A 335 9.23 -12.00 -19.36
CA LEU A 335 10.03 -13.11 -18.86
C LEU A 335 9.22 -14.41 -18.86
N GLU A 336 7.98 -14.39 -18.38
CA GLU A 336 7.08 -15.56 -18.43
C GLU A 336 6.87 -16.04 -19.87
N ALA A 337 6.56 -15.14 -20.80
CA ALA A 337 6.32 -15.49 -22.20
C ALA A 337 7.56 -16.13 -22.84
N ASP A 338 8.74 -15.57 -22.59
CA ASP A 338 10.01 -16.11 -23.08
C ASP A 338 10.32 -17.48 -22.46
N LEU A 339 10.11 -17.65 -21.15
CA LEU A 339 10.33 -18.92 -20.45
C LEU A 339 9.41 -20.01 -20.99
N ARG A 340 8.12 -19.72 -21.17
CA ARG A 340 7.14 -20.68 -21.72
C ARG A 340 7.57 -21.15 -23.11
N ARG A 341 7.89 -20.21 -24.00
CA ARG A 341 8.39 -20.48 -25.35
C ARG A 341 9.65 -21.34 -25.33
N ASP A 342 10.64 -20.97 -24.51
CA ASP A 342 11.92 -21.68 -24.45
C ASP A 342 11.79 -23.07 -23.82
N PHE A 343 10.92 -23.22 -22.81
CA PHE A 343 10.67 -24.51 -22.17
C PHE A 343 10.02 -25.49 -23.15
N ASP A 344 9.05 -25.02 -23.95
CA ASP A 344 8.44 -25.82 -25.01
C ASP A 344 9.48 -26.28 -26.03
N LEU A 345 10.36 -25.37 -26.48
CA LEU A 345 11.44 -25.72 -27.43
C LEU A 345 12.42 -26.75 -26.84
N LEU A 346 12.88 -26.54 -25.61
CA LEU A 346 13.81 -27.46 -24.92
C LEU A 346 13.18 -28.84 -24.68
N ALA A 347 11.89 -28.88 -24.34
CA ALA A 347 11.17 -30.15 -24.17
C ALA A 347 11.00 -30.92 -25.48
N GLN A 348 10.93 -30.23 -26.62
CA GLN A 348 10.93 -30.84 -27.96
C GLN A 348 12.35 -31.13 -28.49
N GLY A 349 13.40 -30.94 -27.67
CA GLY A 349 14.79 -31.20 -28.07
C GLY A 349 15.39 -30.14 -29.00
N THR A 350 14.78 -28.96 -29.10
CA THR A 350 15.33 -27.82 -29.83
C THR A 350 16.29 -27.05 -28.92
N ASP A 351 17.49 -26.76 -29.42
CA ASP A 351 18.49 -26.03 -28.65
C ASP A 351 18.11 -24.55 -28.49
N VAL A 352 18.22 -24.06 -27.26
CA VAL A 352 18.00 -22.66 -26.90
C VAL A 352 19.26 -22.17 -26.21
N ASP A 353 19.90 -21.14 -26.75
CA ASP A 353 21.09 -20.50 -26.17
C ASP A 353 22.24 -21.46 -25.80
N GLY A 354 22.40 -22.55 -26.57
CA GLY A 354 23.47 -23.54 -26.39
C GLY A 354 23.26 -24.50 -25.22
N ILE A 355 22.07 -24.56 -24.62
CA ILE A 355 21.77 -25.43 -23.46
C ILE A 355 21.95 -26.91 -23.77
N LEU A 356 21.69 -27.32 -25.00
CA LEU A 356 21.83 -28.71 -25.46
C LEU A 356 23.23 -28.99 -26.04
N ALA A 357 24.12 -28.01 -26.10
CA ALA A 357 25.45 -28.16 -26.69
C ALA A 357 26.21 -29.33 -26.04
N GLY A 358 26.80 -30.18 -26.88
CA GLY A 358 27.57 -31.35 -26.43
C GLY A 358 26.73 -32.50 -25.86
N SER A 359 25.40 -32.42 -25.88
CA SER A 359 24.50 -33.49 -25.44
C SER A 359 24.07 -34.37 -26.61
N THR A 360 23.80 -35.67 -26.34
CA THR A 360 23.11 -36.53 -27.31
C THR A 360 21.62 -36.13 -27.38
N PRO A 361 21.03 -35.98 -28.57
CA PRO A 361 19.58 -35.77 -28.72
C PRO A 361 18.79 -36.90 -28.06
N ALA A 362 17.70 -36.56 -27.38
CA ALA A 362 16.84 -37.49 -26.64
C ALA A 362 15.39 -37.40 -27.13
N LEU A 363 14.49 -38.24 -26.61
CA LEU A 363 13.08 -38.19 -26.96
C LEU A 363 12.41 -36.93 -26.37
N PRO A 364 11.39 -36.38 -27.05
CA PRO A 364 10.65 -35.23 -26.55
C PRO A 364 9.89 -35.57 -25.26
N LEU A 365 9.70 -34.55 -24.43
CA LEU A 365 8.95 -34.62 -23.19
C LEU A 365 7.73 -33.71 -23.24
N SER A 366 6.83 -33.91 -22.29
CA SER A 366 5.67 -33.02 -22.09
C SER A 366 5.83 -32.21 -20.81
N LEU A 367 5.33 -30.97 -20.84
CA LEU A 367 5.32 -30.08 -19.70
C LEU A 367 3.93 -29.50 -19.48
N LYS A 368 3.59 -29.24 -18.22
CA LYS A 368 2.39 -28.51 -17.82
C LYS A 368 2.78 -27.42 -16.84
N TRP A 369 2.15 -26.26 -17.00
CA TRP A 369 2.28 -25.15 -16.07
C TRP A 369 0.99 -25.04 -15.26
N ARG A 370 1.13 -24.81 -13.97
CA ARG A 370 0.07 -24.32 -13.11
C ARG A 370 0.53 -22.98 -12.53
N THR A 371 -0.29 -21.94 -12.70
CA THR A 371 -0.04 -20.67 -12.01
C THR A 371 -0.60 -20.78 -10.61
N ASP A 372 0.27 -20.66 -9.61
CA ASP A 372 -0.11 -20.77 -8.21
C ASP A 372 -0.50 -19.40 -7.63
N THR A 373 0.32 -18.38 -7.92
CA THR A 373 0.16 -17.00 -7.41
C THR A 373 0.49 -15.96 -8.48
N ILE A 374 -0.26 -14.87 -8.52
CA ILE A 374 0.03 -13.66 -9.30
C ILE A 374 -0.07 -12.46 -8.36
N SER A 375 1.00 -11.67 -8.28
CA SER A 375 1.03 -10.40 -7.55
C SER A 375 1.60 -9.33 -8.47
N THR A 376 0.79 -8.34 -8.81
CA THR A 376 1.23 -7.21 -9.63
C THR A 376 2.07 -6.23 -8.83
N ALA A 377 2.87 -5.41 -9.51
CA ALA A 377 3.60 -4.32 -8.88
C ALA A 377 2.62 -3.39 -8.15
N THR A 378 2.93 -3.08 -6.90
CA THR A 378 2.07 -2.26 -6.03
C THR A 378 2.75 -0.95 -5.75
N LYS A 379 2.03 0.17 -5.87
CA LYS A 379 2.44 1.49 -5.39
C LYS A 379 1.66 1.84 -4.13
N PHE A 380 2.37 2.21 -3.07
CA PHE A 380 1.75 2.58 -1.80
C PHE A 380 1.24 4.02 -1.79
N HIS A 381 0.34 4.31 -0.85
CA HIS A 381 -0.38 5.56 -0.81
C HIS A 381 0.54 6.73 -0.39
N PRO A 382 0.59 7.85 -1.16
CA PRO A 382 1.55 8.93 -0.93
C PRO A 382 1.42 9.58 0.45
N ASP A 383 0.19 9.74 0.96
CA ASP A 383 -0.02 10.30 2.30
C ASP A 383 0.55 9.41 3.42
N CYS A 384 0.55 8.08 3.23
CA CYS A 384 1.09 7.14 4.20
C CYS A 384 2.62 7.11 4.12
N ILE A 385 3.17 7.07 2.89
CA ILE A 385 4.61 7.20 2.63
C ILE A 385 5.17 8.48 3.28
N GLN A 386 4.47 9.60 3.10
CA GLN A 386 4.87 10.88 3.68
C GLN A 386 4.84 10.85 5.21
N ALA A 387 3.81 10.24 5.82
CA ALA A 387 3.74 10.09 7.27
C ALA A 387 4.93 9.29 7.83
N VAL A 388 5.34 8.22 7.14
CA VAL A 388 6.53 7.43 7.47
C VAL A 388 7.80 8.26 7.33
N ARG A 389 7.96 8.99 6.22
CA ARG A 389 9.13 9.84 5.99
C ARG A 389 9.28 10.90 7.08
N GLU A 390 8.22 11.66 7.35
CA GLU A 390 8.25 12.69 8.40
C GLU A 390 8.55 12.12 9.79
N SER A 391 8.01 10.93 10.06
CA SER A 391 8.29 10.19 11.28
C SER A 391 9.79 9.87 11.39
N ALA A 392 10.37 9.22 10.37
CA ALA A 392 11.79 8.88 10.33
C ALA A 392 12.70 10.11 10.42
N GLU A 393 12.39 11.18 9.67
CA GLU A 393 13.15 12.43 9.70
C GLU A 393 13.12 13.09 11.09
N SER A 394 11.99 13.00 11.80
CA SER A 394 11.84 13.61 13.12
C SER A 394 12.61 12.89 14.22
N ILE A 395 12.83 11.58 14.06
CA ILE A 395 13.51 10.71 15.02
C ILE A 395 15.02 10.67 14.74
N LEU A 396 15.40 10.54 13.47
CA LEU A 396 16.78 10.23 13.06
C LEU A 396 17.46 11.35 12.25
N GLY A 397 16.71 12.35 11.78
CA GLY A 397 17.19 13.38 10.86
C GLY A 397 16.98 13.03 9.38
N LYS A 398 17.18 14.03 8.50
CA LYS A 398 16.80 13.96 7.07
C LYS A 398 17.52 12.89 6.25
N ASP A 399 18.73 12.52 6.64
CA ASP A 399 19.58 11.61 5.85
C ASP A 399 19.49 10.15 6.32
N ALA A 400 18.67 9.84 7.32
CA ALA A 400 18.69 8.54 7.99
C ALA A 400 17.79 7.47 7.36
N ALA A 401 16.91 7.88 6.44
CA ALA A 401 16.01 7.00 5.71
C ALA A 401 16.28 7.04 4.21
N ILE A 402 15.96 5.95 3.51
CA ILE A 402 16.01 5.88 2.05
C ILE A 402 14.71 5.32 1.50
N ASP A 403 14.44 5.64 0.23
CA ASP A 403 13.31 5.07 -0.49
C ASP A 403 13.69 3.69 -0.99
N ILE A 404 12.79 2.73 -0.79
CA ILE A 404 13.02 1.34 -1.15
C ILE A 404 11.72 0.72 -1.69
N SER A 405 11.84 -0.29 -2.54
CA SER A 405 10.71 -1.15 -2.93
C SER A 405 10.90 -2.51 -2.27
N SER A 406 9.83 -3.11 -1.76
CA SER A 406 9.91 -4.46 -1.23
C SER A 406 10.14 -5.47 -2.34
N GLY A 407 11.08 -6.38 -2.09
CA GLY A 407 11.31 -7.56 -2.91
C GLY A 407 10.33 -8.72 -2.61
N ALA A 408 9.66 -8.67 -1.47
CA ALA A 408 8.76 -9.70 -0.96
C ALA A 408 7.29 -9.25 -0.99
N GLY A 409 6.38 -10.22 -1.12
CA GLY A 409 4.96 -9.97 -0.87
C GLY A 409 4.74 -9.77 0.62
N HIS A 410 3.75 -8.95 0.97
CA HIS A 410 3.28 -8.76 2.35
C HIS A 410 1.77 -8.51 2.30
N ASP A 411 1.07 -8.71 3.41
CA ASP A 411 -0.38 -8.46 3.48
C ASP A 411 -0.77 -7.04 3.02
N SER A 412 0.14 -6.07 3.18
CA SER A 412 0.01 -4.72 2.65
C SER A 412 -0.30 -4.64 1.13
N VAL A 413 0.09 -5.64 0.33
CA VAL A 413 -0.28 -5.73 -1.09
C VAL A 413 -1.81 -5.79 -1.25
N TYR A 414 -2.48 -6.58 -0.41
CA TYR A 414 -3.94 -6.74 -0.47
C TYR A 414 -4.68 -5.61 0.23
N THR A 415 -4.16 -5.07 1.34
CA THR A 415 -4.81 -3.91 1.98
C THR A 415 -4.77 -2.67 1.09
N ASN A 416 -3.69 -2.48 0.33
CA ASN A 416 -3.54 -1.34 -0.60
C ASN A 416 -4.61 -1.28 -1.70
N LYS A 417 -5.31 -2.39 -1.96
CA LYS A 417 -6.43 -2.41 -2.92
C LYS A 417 -7.68 -1.67 -2.41
N HIS A 418 -7.81 -1.54 -1.08
CA HIS A 418 -9.06 -1.06 -0.45
C HIS A 418 -8.85 0.04 0.60
N CYS A 419 -7.60 0.30 1.03
CA CYS A 419 -7.31 1.41 1.93
C CYS A 419 -5.90 1.98 1.71
N PRO A 420 -5.68 3.27 2.08
CA PRO A 420 -4.35 3.87 2.08
C PRO A 420 -3.35 3.02 2.87
N THR A 421 -2.31 2.53 2.20
CA THR A 421 -1.35 1.58 2.78
C THR A 421 0.08 2.03 2.55
N THR A 422 0.98 1.73 3.47
CA THR A 422 2.45 1.80 3.27
C THR A 422 3.16 0.83 4.20
N MET A 423 4.46 0.64 3.97
CA MET A 423 5.32 -0.12 4.86
C MET A 423 6.52 0.69 5.36
N ILE A 424 7.16 0.17 6.42
CA ILE A 424 8.40 0.66 7.02
C ILE A 424 9.36 -0.53 7.08
N PHE A 425 10.56 -0.38 6.52
CA PHE A 425 11.59 -1.41 6.62
C PHE A 425 12.67 -1.04 7.62
N ILE A 426 13.17 -2.03 8.35
CA ILE A 426 14.40 -1.97 9.13
C ILE A 426 15.46 -2.92 8.57
N PRO A 427 16.76 -2.70 8.85
CA PRO A 427 17.83 -3.59 8.40
C PRO A 427 17.63 -5.02 8.89
N CYS A 428 18.05 -5.97 8.06
CA CYS A 428 18.26 -7.35 8.46
C CYS A 428 19.73 -7.72 8.22
N LYS A 429 20.37 -8.31 9.23
CA LYS A 429 21.82 -8.60 9.22
C LYS A 429 22.17 -9.54 8.06
N GLY A 430 23.10 -9.11 7.21
CA GLY A 430 23.50 -9.84 6.00
C GLY A 430 22.39 -10.00 4.96
N GLY A 431 21.24 -9.34 5.12
CA GLY A 431 20.04 -9.56 4.32
C GLY A 431 19.47 -10.97 4.41
N VAL A 432 19.72 -11.67 5.52
CA VAL A 432 19.27 -13.07 5.74
C VAL A 432 17.84 -13.07 6.27
N SER A 433 16.92 -13.76 5.59
CA SER A 433 15.56 -14.02 6.08
C SER A 433 15.10 -15.42 5.63
N HIS A 434 13.95 -15.88 6.13
CA HIS A 434 13.48 -17.27 6.00
C HIS A 434 14.55 -18.29 6.47
N ASN A 435 15.32 -17.87 7.48
CA ASN A 435 16.47 -18.60 7.98
C ASN A 435 16.54 -18.44 9.51
N PRO A 436 16.95 -19.47 10.27
CA PRO A 436 17.07 -19.39 11.72
C PRO A 436 17.99 -18.28 12.23
N GLU A 437 18.99 -17.86 11.45
CA GLU A 437 19.97 -16.81 11.78
C GLU A 437 19.49 -15.39 11.47
N GLU A 438 18.27 -15.20 10.97
CA GLU A 438 17.66 -13.89 10.75
C GLU A 438 17.77 -13.02 12.02
N TYR A 439 18.27 -11.81 11.85
CA TYR A 439 18.56 -10.92 12.98
C TYR A 439 18.42 -9.45 12.61
N SER A 440 17.67 -8.73 13.44
CA SER A 440 17.68 -7.27 13.53
C SER A 440 18.02 -6.88 14.97
N SER A 441 18.81 -5.82 15.14
CA SER A 441 19.22 -5.41 16.49
C SER A 441 18.03 -4.83 17.28
N PRO A 442 18.06 -4.92 18.63
CA PRO A 442 17.06 -4.28 19.48
C PRO A 442 16.85 -2.79 19.20
N GLU A 443 17.94 -2.07 18.87
CA GLU A 443 17.87 -0.65 18.53
C GLU A 443 17.11 -0.41 17.22
N GLU A 444 17.42 -1.19 16.16
CA GLU A 444 16.73 -1.08 14.87
C GLU A 444 15.24 -1.42 15.00
N CYS A 445 14.89 -2.45 15.78
CA CYS A 445 13.51 -2.81 16.07
C CYS A 445 12.77 -1.68 16.80
N ALA A 446 13.38 -1.08 17.82
CA ALA A 446 12.78 0.01 18.57
C ALA A 446 12.59 1.27 17.71
N VAL A 447 13.59 1.61 16.89
CA VAL A 447 13.50 2.74 15.95
C VAL A 447 12.40 2.52 14.91
N GLY A 448 12.29 1.32 14.35
CA GLY A 448 11.21 0.97 13.42
C GLY A 448 9.82 1.08 14.06
N ALA A 449 9.67 0.59 15.30
CA ALA A 449 8.42 0.69 16.05
C ALA A 449 8.06 2.14 16.42
N GLU A 450 9.06 2.97 16.74
CA GLU A 450 8.85 4.40 17.00
C GLU A 450 8.40 5.13 15.74
N VAL A 451 9.01 4.79 14.59
CA VAL A 451 8.61 5.32 13.28
C VAL A 451 7.17 4.96 12.96
N LEU A 452 6.78 3.70 13.18
CA LEU A 452 5.40 3.21 13.01
C LEU A 452 4.41 4.00 13.87
N CYS A 453 4.68 4.12 15.17
CA CYS A 453 3.82 4.84 16.12
C CYS A 453 3.59 6.29 15.68
N GLN A 454 4.67 7.03 15.40
CA GLN A 454 4.57 8.42 14.98
C GLN A 454 3.92 8.57 13.60
N ALA A 455 4.13 7.64 12.66
CA ALA A 455 3.49 7.67 11.35
C ALA A 455 1.97 7.50 11.46
N VAL A 456 1.51 6.55 12.30
CA VAL A 456 0.07 6.34 12.57
C VAL A 456 -0.55 7.59 13.21
N VAL A 457 0.10 8.20 14.20
CA VAL A 457 -0.40 9.43 14.83
C VAL A 457 -0.47 10.60 13.85
N ARG A 458 0.57 10.80 13.02
CA ARG A 458 0.58 11.84 11.97
C ARG A 458 -0.53 11.63 10.95
N TYR A 459 -0.77 10.36 10.58
CA TYR A 459 -1.85 10.04 9.65
C TYR A 459 -3.23 10.32 10.27
N ASP A 460 -3.44 9.98 11.55
CA ASP A 460 -4.67 10.31 12.28
C ASP A 460 -4.91 11.82 12.39
N GLN A 461 -3.86 12.61 12.68
CA GLN A 461 -3.91 14.09 12.61
C GLN A 461 -4.39 14.59 11.24
N LYS A 462 -3.80 14.06 10.17
CA LYS A 462 -4.16 14.40 8.80
C LYS A 462 -5.61 14.05 8.47
N ARG A 463 -6.09 12.88 8.90
CA ARG A 463 -7.50 12.48 8.75
C ARG A 463 -8.45 13.44 9.47
N SER A 464 -8.04 13.97 10.62
CA SER A 464 -8.82 14.94 11.39
C SER A 464 -8.86 16.32 10.71
N GLN A 465 -7.73 16.78 10.16
CA GLN A 465 -7.63 18.07 9.45
C GLN A 465 -8.43 18.10 8.13
N LYS A 466 -8.36 17.05 7.30
CA LYS A 466 -9.14 16.98 6.04
C LYS A 466 -10.65 17.16 6.28
N LEU A 467 -11.19 16.63 7.38
CA LEU A 467 -12.58 16.86 7.76
C LEU A 467 -12.85 18.31 8.20
N LEU A 468 -11.91 18.93 8.93
CA LEU A 468 -12.05 20.32 9.39
C LEU A 468 -12.07 21.28 8.20
N ASP A 469 -11.21 21.07 7.20
CA ASP A 469 -11.15 21.88 5.98
C ASP A 469 -12.45 21.73 5.17
N ARG A 470 -12.98 20.50 5.06
CA ARG A 470 -14.29 20.24 4.46
C ARG A 470 -15.39 20.99 5.23
N TRP A 471 -15.42 20.90 6.56
CA TRP A 471 -16.41 21.58 7.42
C TRP A 471 -16.32 23.11 7.35
N LEU A 472 -15.11 23.68 7.35
CA LEU A 472 -14.89 25.13 7.24
C LEU A 472 -15.33 25.66 5.88
N THR A 473 -15.11 24.88 4.81
CA THR A 473 -15.61 25.19 3.47
C THR A 473 -17.15 25.22 3.47
N PHE A 474 -17.81 24.20 4.06
CA PHE A 474 -19.26 24.17 4.22
C PHE A 474 -19.82 25.31 5.11
N SER A 475 -19.15 25.65 6.22
CA SER A 475 -19.59 26.73 7.11
C SER A 475 -19.42 28.12 6.50
N THR A 476 -18.38 28.31 5.68
CA THR A 476 -18.14 29.56 4.95
C THR A 476 -19.24 29.75 3.91
N ILE A 477 -19.58 28.69 3.15
CA ILE A 477 -20.72 28.69 2.22
C ILE A 477 -22.04 29.04 2.94
N ASN A 478 -22.29 28.47 4.12
CA ASN A 478 -23.50 28.77 4.90
C ASN A 478 -23.51 30.19 5.50
N LYS A 479 -22.36 30.78 5.87
CA LYS A 479 -22.28 32.19 6.28
C LYS A 479 -22.50 33.13 5.10
N THR A 480 -22.01 32.78 3.90
CA THR A 480 -22.28 33.55 2.68
C THR A 480 -23.76 33.47 2.28
N LEU A 481 -24.40 32.30 2.41
CA LEU A 481 -25.84 32.12 2.20
C LEU A 481 -26.70 32.86 3.24
N ALA A 482 -26.28 32.89 4.51
CA ALA A 482 -26.95 33.68 5.55
C ALA A 482 -26.81 35.20 5.33
N SER A 483 -25.70 35.65 4.70
CA SER A 483 -25.53 37.05 4.28
C SER A 483 -26.33 37.42 3.02
N HIS A 484 -26.96 36.44 2.36
CA HIS A 484 -27.82 36.61 1.18
C HIS A 484 -29.32 36.46 1.46
N LEU A 485 -29.70 36.28 2.73
CA LEU A 485 -31.09 36.30 3.18
C LEU A 485 -31.31 37.51 4.11
N HIS A 486 -31.50 38.69 3.50
CA HIS A 486 -32.14 39.82 4.16
C HIS A 486 -33.58 39.96 3.62
N PHE A 487 -34.54 39.76 4.52
CA PHE A 487 -35.95 40.08 4.32
C PHE A 487 -36.12 41.60 4.10
N PRO A 488 -37.01 42.05 3.20
CA PRO A 488 -37.17 43.47 2.93
C PRO A 488 -37.99 44.15 4.05
N ASN A 489 -37.51 45.29 4.54
CA ASN A 489 -38.36 46.27 5.20
C ASN A 489 -38.14 47.67 4.59
N LEU A 490 -39.25 48.38 4.46
CA LEU A 490 -39.45 49.62 3.74
C LEU A 490 -38.79 50.86 4.39
N THR A 491 -38.29 51.74 3.50
CA THR A 491 -38.23 53.23 3.55
C THR A 491 -37.26 53.98 4.50
N SER A 492 -36.28 54.68 3.90
CA SER A 492 -36.19 56.15 3.76
C SER A 492 -34.83 56.82 4.09
N LYS A 493 -34.39 57.67 3.13
CA LYS A 493 -33.56 58.91 3.18
C LYS A 493 -32.06 58.89 3.62
N SER A 494 -31.18 59.02 2.61
CA SER A 494 -30.05 59.98 2.35
C SER A 494 -29.19 60.61 3.50
N PRO A 495 -28.00 61.21 3.22
CA PRO A 495 -26.63 60.65 3.05
C PRO A 495 -25.58 61.42 3.93
N PRO A 496 -24.32 61.66 3.50
CA PRO A 496 -23.08 60.85 3.50
C PRO A 496 -22.01 61.38 4.49
N ASN A 497 -20.82 60.76 4.60
CA ASN A 497 -19.52 61.47 4.71
C ASN A 497 -18.28 60.56 4.91
N LEU A 498 -17.24 60.87 4.11
CA LEU A 498 -15.79 61.03 4.42
C LEU A 498 -15.00 59.94 5.17
N ILE A 499 -13.69 59.71 5.00
CA ILE A 499 -12.61 60.01 4.04
C ILE A 499 -11.34 59.42 4.72
N MET A 500 -10.38 58.90 3.94
CA MET A 500 -8.93 58.71 4.27
C MET A 500 -8.54 57.77 5.43
N SER A 501 -7.31 57.26 5.52
CA SER A 501 -6.22 56.89 4.61
C SER A 501 -5.11 56.29 5.48
N ASP A 502 -4.18 55.61 4.82
CA ASP A 502 -2.76 55.47 5.18
C ASP A 502 -2.36 54.53 6.32
N GLN A 503 -1.72 53.39 5.97
CA GLN A 503 -0.26 53.20 5.75
C GLN A 503 0.50 53.02 7.08
N ALA A 504 1.52 52.20 7.23
CA ALA A 504 2.20 51.22 6.40
C ALA A 504 3.24 50.51 7.29
N ASN A 505 3.84 49.45 6.72
CA ASN A 505 5.22 48.98 6.95
C ASN A 505 5.48 48.17 8.23
N THR A 506 6.23 47.07 8.24
CA THR A 506 7.23 46.40 7.36
C THR A 506 7.58 45.10 8.13
N THR A 507 8.08 43.96 7.64
CA THR A 507 9.07 43.65 6.60
C THR A 507 9.09 42.11 6.45
N GLU A 508 9.39 41.64 5.24
CA GLU A 508 9.47 40.25 4.78
C GLU A 508 10.58 39.39 5.42
N SER A 509 10.44 38.06 5.33
CA SER A 509 11.54 37.23 4.83
C SER A 509 11.02 36.06 3.98
N ARG A 510 11.71 35.81 2.86
CA ARG A 510 11.36 35.00 1.70
C ARG A 510 11.32 33.49 1.99
N ALA A 511 10.26 32.81 1.51
CA ALA A 511 10.23 31.37 1.23
C ALA A 511 9.75 31.12 -0.21
N ARG A 512 10.31 30.10 -0.87
CA ARG A 512 10.10 29.76 -2.29
C ARG A 512 8.63 29.41 -2.60
N PRO A 513 8.07 29.79 -3.78
CA PRO A 513 6.68 29.53 -4.11
C PRO A 513 6.43 28.05 -4.45
N GLN A 514 5.33 27.51 -3.91
CA GLN A 514 4.68 26.28 -4.39
C GLN A 514 4.24 26.45 -5.86
N CYS A 515 4.23 25.35 -6.62
CA CYS A 515 3.71 25.29 -7.99
C CYS A 515 2.24 25.76 -7.97
N GLY A 516 1.95 26.93 -8.56
CA GLY A 516 0.64 27.57 -8.48
C GLY A 516 -0.39 26.87 -9.39
N ARG A 517 -1.60 26.65 -8.89
CA ARG A 517 -2.73 26.26 -9.76
C ARG A 517 -3.03 27.43 -10.71
N VAL A 518 -2.98 27.20 -12.02
CA VAL A 518 -3.39 28.19 -13.02
C VAL A 518 -4.89 28.08 -13.31
N ALA A 519 -5.47 29.21 -13.71
CA ALA A 519 -6.90 29.51 -13.67
C ALA A 519 -7.80 28.51 -14.43
N SER A 520 -8.87 28.09 -13.75
CA SER A 520 -9.97 27.31 -14.32
C SER A 520 -11.26 28.11 -14.28
N SER A 521 -12.09 27.99 -15.31
CA SER A 521 -13.49 28.48 -15.27
C SER A 521 -14.41 27.54 -14.49
N ARG A 522 -13.93 26.34 -14.16
CA ARG A 522 -14.71 25.29 -13.52
C ARG A 522 -14.35 25.14 -12.03
N PRO A 523 -15.33 25.02 -11.13
CA PRO A 523 -15.07 24.58 -9.77
C PRO A 523 -14.52 23.14 -9.76
N PHE A 524 -13.74 22.81 -8.74
CA PHE A 524 -13.31 21.43 -8.49
C PHE A 524 -14.54 20.52 -8.31
N PRO A 525 -14.45 19.23 -8.70
CA PRO A 525 -15.52 18.27 -8.47
C PRO A 525 -15.95 18.26 -7.00
N PRO A 526 -17.27 18.25 -6.71
CA PRO A 526 -17.75 17.99 -5.36
C PRO A 526 -17.26 16.63 -4.86
N GLU A 527 -16.98 16.56 -3.57
CA GLU A 527 -16.46 15.35 -2.95
C GLU A 527 -17.50 14.22 -2.97
N GLY A 528 -17.16 13.09 -3.60
CA GLY A 528 -18.08 11.95 -3.83
C GLY A 528 -18.63 11.86 -5.26
N TYR A 529 -18.26 12.79 -6.14
CA TYR A 529 -18.60 12.72 -7.57
C TYR A 529 -17.45 12.05 -8.33
N PHE A 530 -17.80 11.18 -9.28
CA PHE A 530 -16.87 10.58 -10.23
C PHE A 530 -16.51 11.59 -11.31
N SER A 531 -15.28 11.57 -11.83
CA SER A 531 -14.82 12.39 -12.96
C SER A 531 -14.36 11.52 -14.14
N GLU A 532 -14.71 11.93 -15.35
CA GLU A 532 -14.34 11.22 -16.59
C GLU A 532 -13.88 12.21 -17.67
N PHE A 533 -13.03 11.73 -18.59
CA PHE A 533 -12.44 12.51 -19.68
C PHE A 533 -12.67 11.81 -21.02
N TYR A 534 -13.51 12.41 -21.88
CA TYR A 534 -13.79 11.85 -23.20
C TYR A 534 -13.23 12.75 -24.31
N PRO A 535 -12.43 12.23 -25.26
CA PRO A 535 -12.00 13.01 -26.41
C PRO A 535 -13.19 13.38 -27.30
N CYS A 536 -13.27 14.65 -27.71
CA CYS A 536 -14.43 15.22 -28.40
C CYS A 536 -14.45 15.01 -29.93
N SER A 537 -14.10 13.84 -30.49
CA SER A 537 -13.93 13.68 -31.95
C SER A 537 -15.07 14.29 -32.80
N GLY A 538 -14.73 15.20 -33.72
CA GLY A 538 -15.70 15.86 -34.63
C GLY A 538 -16.24 17.23 -34.17
N HIS A 539 -15.95 17.69 -32.95
CA HIS A 539 -16.26 19.05 -32.50
C HIS A 539 -15.57 20.13 -33.35
N VAL A 540 -16.18 21.31 -33.52
CA VAL A 540 -15.66 22.42 -34.35
C VAL A 540 -14.28 22.95 -33.90
N PHE A 541 -13.96 22.77 -32.61
CA PHE A 541 -12.66 23.12 -32.04
C PHE A 541 -11.57 22.05 -32.27
N ASN A 542 -11.90 20.87 -32.80
CA ASN A 542 -10.89 19.87 -33.11
C ASN A 542 -10.14 20.20 -34.40
N GLY A 543 -8.82 20.32 -34.29
CA GLY A 543 -7.90 20.49 -35.40
C GLY A 543 -6.60 21.11 -34.93
N CYS A 544 -5.70 21.38 -35.87
CA CYS A 544 -4.40 21.98 -35.55
C CYS A 544 -4.56 23.41 -35.05
N TRP A 545 -4.34 23.61 -33.75
CA TRP A 545 -4.25 24.94 -33.15
C TRP A 545 -3.07 25.71 -33.73
N GLY A 546 -3.32 26.92 -34.23
CA GLY A 546 -2.35 27.74 -34.96
C GLY A 546 -2.54 27.78 -36.48
N ASP A 547 -3.53 27.05 -37.01
CA ASP A 547 -3.92 27.15 -38.42
C ASP A 547 -4.67 28.47 -38.70
N ARG A 548 -4.07 29.32 -39.55
CA ARG A 548 -4.61 30.63 -39.92
C ARG A 548 -5.91 30.57 -40.72
N GLN A 549 -6.31 29.40 -41.22
CA GLN A 549 -7.57 29.23 -41.94
C GLN A 549 -8.79 28.99 -41.05
N ARG A 550 -8.61 28.90 -39.73
CA ARG A 550 -9.70 28.65 -38.76
C ARG A 550 -9.94 29.88 -37.86
N PRO A 551 -10.85 30.80 -38.24
CA PRO A 551 -11.03 32.09 -37.56
C PRO A 551 -11.36 31.97 -36.07
N LEU A 552 -12.14 30.96 -35.69
CA LEU A 552 -12.58 30.74 -34.31
C LEU A 552 -11.42 30.33 -33.37
N GLN A 553 -10.60 29.36 -33.78
CA GLN A 553 -9.42 28.94 -33.00
C GLN A 553 -8.39 30.08 -32.91
N GLN A 554 -8.24 30.86 -33.98
CA GLN A 554 -7.35 32.00 -34.01
C GLN A 554 -7.74 33.07 -32.98
N ARG A 555 -9.04 33.39 -32.86
CA ARG A 555 -9.54 34.34 -31.84
C ARG A 555 -9.26 33.86 -30.41
N ILE A 556 -9.41 32.56 -30.15
CA ILE A 556 -9.08 31.97 -28.84
C ILE A 556 -7.58 32.07 -28.56
N ILE A 557 -6.72 31.75 -29.54
CA ILE A 557 -5.26 31.90 -29.40
C ILE A 557 -4.87 33.36 -29.14
N GLU A 558 -5.48 34.32 -29.83
CA GLU A 558 -5.24 35.74 -29.61
C GLU A 558 -5.64 36.18 -28.20
N ALA A 559 -6.72 35.63 -27.64
CA ALA A 559 -7.15 35.91 -26.27
C ALA A 559 -6.18 35.35 -25.21
N LEU A 560 -5.40 34.31 -25.54
CA LEU A 560 -4.30 33.80 -24.71
C LEU A 560 -3.09 34.76 -24.68
N GLY A 561 -2.97 35.67 -25.65
CA GLY A 561 -1.90 36.67 -25.70
C GLY A 561 -0.50 36.03 -25.75
N ASP A 562 0.45 36.56 -24.97
CA ASP A 562 1.85 36.12 -24.96
C ASP A 562 2.11 34.84 -24.14
N MET A 563 1.06 34.17 -23.65
CA MET A 563 1.22 32.93 -22.87
C MET A 563 1.84 31.83 -23.73
N ARG A 564 2.89 31.19 -23.22
CA ARG A 564 3.57 30.09 -23.90
C ARG A 564 2.88 28.78 -23.59
N TRP A 565 2.06 28.30 -24.52
CA TRP A 565 1.36 27.02 -24.42
C TRP A 565 2.08 25.88 -25.16
N PHE A 566 1.92 24.66 -24.64
CA PHE A 566 2.38 23.42 -25.26
C PHE A 566 1.32 22.84 -26.16
N THR A 567 0.09 22.72 -25.63
CA THR A 567 -1.07 22.20 -26.37
C THR A 567 -2.36 22.81 -25.92
N ILE A 568 -3.35 22.68 -26.81
CA ILE A 568 -4.73 23.00 -26.56
C ILE A 568 -5.54 21.78 -26.99
N ASP A 569 -6.19 21.16 -26.03
CA ASP A 569 -6.91 19.90 -26.22
C ASP A 569 -8.40 20.10 -25.95
N VAL A 570 -9.27 19.35 -26.64
CA VAL A 570 -10.73 19.51 -26.52
C VAL A 570 -11.32 18.19 -26.02
N PHE A 571 -11.83 18.23 -24.79
CA PHE A 571 -12.42 17.07 -24.11
C PHE A 571 -13.87 17.34 -23.74
N ARG A 572 -14.60 16.30 -23.35
CA ARG A 572 -15.73 16.45 -22.42
C ARG A 572 -15.23 16.11 -21.05
N ILE A 573 -15.51 16.98 -20.10
CA ILE A 573 -15.19 16.76 -18.70
C ILE A 573 -16.49 16.85 -17.93
N GLY A 574 -16.83 15.85 -17.13
CA GLY A 574 -18.04 15.86 -16.30
C GLY A 574 -17.78 15.34 -14.91
N TYR A 575 -18.68 15.69 -13.99
CA TYR A 575 -18.71 15.13 -12.64
C TYR A 575 -20.13 14.66 -12.34
N ALA A 576 -20.29 13.44 -11.83
CA ALA A 576 -21.61 12.91 -11.47
C ALA A 576 -21.56 12.01 -10.24
N GLU A 577 -22.69 11.84 -9.55
CA GLU A 577 -22.81 11.03 -8.33
C GLU A 577 -22.67 9.52 -8.59
N THR A 578 -22.80 9.09 -9.84
CA THR A 578 -22.66 7.69 -10.27
C THR A 578 -21.86 7.63 -11.57
N ILE A 579 -21.18 6.50 -11.80
CA ILE A 579 -20.41 6.28 -13.04
C ILE A 579 -21.35 6.21 -14.24
N GLU A 580 -22.52 5.57 -14.08
CA GLU A 580 -23.52 5.43 -15.14
C GLU A 580 -24.09 6.78 -15.59
N ALA A 581 -24.14 7.78 -14.71
CA ALA A 581 -24.54 9.12 -15.08
C ALA A 581 -23.52 9.79 -16.00
N LEU A 582 -22.22 9.52 -15.86
CA LEU A 582 -21.16 10.12 -16.70
C LEU A 582 -21.27 9.75 -18.20
N ASP A 583 -22.00 8.67 -18.53
CA ASP A 583 -22.31 8.29 -19.91
C ASP A 583 -23.34 9.23 -20.57
N ASP A 584 -24.11 10.00 -19.79
CA ASP A 584 -24.99 11.03 -20.33
C ASP A 584 -24.15 12.23 -20.81
N ARG A 585 -24.05 12.38 -22.13
CA ARG A 585 -23.26 13.44 -22.77
C ARG A 585 -23.78 14.85 -22.48
N SER A 586 -24.98 15.00 -21.92
CA SER A 586 -25.54 16.30 -21.53
C SER A 586 -25.00 16.84 -20.19
N ILE A 587 -24.41 15.99 -19.34
CA ILE A 587 -23.79 16.41 -18.06
C ILE A 587 -22.27 16.60 -18.13
N CYS A 588 -21.66 16.25 -19.26
CA CYS A 588 -20.23 16.43 -19.54
C CYS A 588 -20.06 17.54 -20.61
N PRO A 589 -19.95 18.83 -20.22
CA PRO A 589 -19.73 19.92 -21.17
C PRO A 589 -18.41 19.74 -21.92
N VAL A 590 -18.33 20.36 -23.10
CA VAL A 590 -17.08 20.39 -23.87
C VAL A 590 -16.14 21.39 -23.19
N THR A 591 -14.93 20.97 -22.87
CA THR A 591 -13.90 21.81 -22.27
C THR A 591 -12.67 21.91 -23.18
N ILE A 592 -12.24 23.13 -23.45
CA ILE A 592 -10.96 23.46 -24.07
C ILE A 592 -9.92 23.56 -22.95
N LEU A 593 -8.94 22.67 -22.96
CA LEU A 593 -7.86 22.65 -21.98
C LEU A 593 -6.58 23.19 -22.61
N VAL A 594 -6.07 24.30 -22.09
CA VAL A 594 -4.83 24.94 -22.53
C VAL A 594 -3.72 24.59 -21.54
N SER A 595 -2.73 23.86 -22.00
CA SER A 595 -1.54 23.51 -21.24
C SER A 595 -0.45 24.54 -21.46
N VAL A 596 -0.11 25.33 -20.44
CA VAL A 596 0.92 26.37 -20.49
C VAL A 596 2.23 25.96 -19.83
N ARG A 597 3.34 26.54 -20.28
CA ARG A 597 4.67 26.26 -19.72
C ARG A 597 4.75 26.78 -18.30
N LEU A 598 5.33 26.00 -17.39
CA LEU A 598 5.57 26.41 -16.02
C LEU A 598 6.28 27.77 -15.94
N GLY A 599 5.71 28.70 -15.17
CA GLY A 599 6.21 30.06 -14.99
C GLY A 599 5.98 30.98 -16.19
N SER A 600 5.13 30.60 -17.16
CA SER A 600 4.82 31.42 -18.34
C SER A 600 3.55 32.25 -18.21
N THR A 601 2.80 32.09 -17.13
CA THR A 601 1.64 32.94 -16.80
C THR A 601 1.49 33.08 -15.29
N THR A 602 0.99 34.23 -14.82
CA THR A 602 0.50 34.36 -13.44
C THR A 602 -0.96 33.89 -13.32
N PRO A 603 -1.47 33.62 -12.11
CA PRO A 603 -2.90 33.32 -11.91
C PRO A 603 -3.83 34.42 -12.44
N GLU A 604 -3.47 35.69 -12.26
CA GLU A 604 -4.26 36.84 -12.73
C GLU A 604 -4.29 36.92 -14.27
N GLN A 605 -3.14 36.67 -14.90
CA GLN A 605 -3.03 36.61 -16.37
C GLN A 605 -3.85 35.45 -16.95
N GLY A 606 -3.78 34.28 -16.30
CA GLY A 606 -4.57 33.11 -16.67
C GLY A 606 -6.07 33.36 -16.53
N GLN A 607 -6.50 33.96 -15.42
CA GLN A 607 -7.92 34.26 -15.18
C GLN A 607 -8.45 35.31 -16.16
N ALA A 608 -7.66 36.34 -16.46
CA ALA A 608 -8.02 37.33 -17.48
C ALA A 608 -8.16 36.70 -18.88
N ALA A 609 -7.31 35.73 -19.22
CA ALA A 609 -7.40 35.03 -20.50
C ALA A 609 -8.62 34.09 -20.57
N VAL A 610 -8.92 33.35 -19.48
CA VAL A 610 -10.15 32.54 -19.38
C VAL A 610 -11.39 33.40 -19.63
N LEU A 611 -11.46 34.60 -19.02
CA LEU A 611 -12.58 35.53 -19.22
C LEU A 611 -12.69 36.03 -20.66
N ARG A 612 -11.58 36.39 -21.30
CA ARG A 612 -11.58 36.83 -22.72
C ARG A 612 -12.02 35.71 -23.66
N CYS A 613 -11.48 34.50 -23.48
CA CYS A 613 -11.89 33.34 -24.26
C CYS A 613 -13.37 33.04 -24.05
N ARG A 614 -13.87 33.16 -22.81
CA ARG A 614 -15.29 32.96 -22.51
C ARG A 614 -16.19 33.97 -23.22
N GLN A 615 -15.81 35.24 -23.27
CA GLN A 615 -16.52 36.26 -24.04
C GLN A 615 -16.59 35.91 -25.53
N ILE A 616 -15.49 35.43 -26.12
CA ILE A 616 -15.47 34.99 -27.53
C ILE A 616 -16.41 33.81 -27.78
N LEU A 617 -16.44 32.84 -26.85
CA LEU A 617 -17.34 31.69 -26.93
C LEU A 617 -18.80 32.11 -26.84
N ASP A 618 -19.13 33.01 -25.91
CA ASP A 618 -20.50 33.52 -25.73
C ASP A 618 -20.96 34.37 -26.94
N GLU A 619 -20.08 35.18 -27.54
CA GLU A 619 -20.38 35.96 -28.76
C GLU A 619 -20.72 35.09 -29.99
N LEU A 620 -20.30 33.83 -29.99
CA LEU A 620 -20.43 32.90 -31.10
C LEU A 620 -21.37 31.73 -30.77
N ASP A 621 -22.22 31.89 -29.77
CA ASP A 621 -23.22 30.92 -29.30
C ASP A 621 -22.64 29.58 -28.79
N PHE A 622 -21.38 29.54 -28.34
CA PHE A 622 -20.75 28.39 -27.68
C PHE A 622 -20.81 28.48 -26.16
N SER A 623 -21.98 28.83 -25.62
CA SER A 623 -22.16 29.04 -24.18
C SER A 623 -22.02 27.76 -23.34
N ASP A 624 -22.10 26.59 -23.95
CA ASP A 624 -21.92 25.27 -23.34
C ASP A 624 -20.46 24.79 -23.32
N VAL A 625 -19.53 25.58 -23.88
CA VAL A 625 -18.10 25.24 -23.96
C VAL A 625 -17.31 25.95 -22.85
N GLU A 626 -16.62 25.18 -22.02
CA GLU A 626 -15.74 25.68 -20.98
C GLU A 626 -14.30 25.84 -21.47
N ILE A 627 -13.51 26.69 -20.80
CA ILE A 627 -12.08 26.81 -21.07
C ILE A 627 -11.27 26.83 -19.76
N ASN A 628 -10.21 26.02 -19.70
CA ASN A 628 -9.35 25.87 -18.55
C ASN A 628 -7.89 26.03 -18.95
N ILE A 629 -7.10 26.76 -18.16
CA ILE A 629 -5.67 26.98 -18.39
C ILE A 629 -4.88 26.38 -17.23
N ILE A 630 -3.99 25.43 -17.53
CA ILE A 630 -3.21 24.73 -16.52
C ILE A 630 -1.71 24.81 -16.84
N GLU A 631 -0.87 25.02 -15.83
CA GLU A 631 0.58 24.89 -16.00
C GLU A 631 0.97 23.41 -16.06
N ALA A 632 1.70 23.03 -17.11
CA ALA A 632 2.23 21.69 -17.25
C ALA A 632 3.75 21.69 -17.43
N VAL A 633 4.37 20.63 -16.92
CA VAL A 633 5.76 20.28 -17.18
C VAL A 633 5.73 19.33 -18.37
N GLY A 634 5.91 19.89 -19.59
CA GLY A 634 6.03 19.23 -20.90
C GLY A 634 5.57 17.77 -21.03
N TRP A 635 4.45 17.56 -21.74
CA TRP A 635 4.07 16.38 -22.55
C TRP A 635 4.59 14.98 -22.14
N GLY A 636 4.48 14.67 -20.85
CA GLY A 636 4.34 13.32 -20.29
C GLY A 636 3.35 13.26 -19.12
N SER A 637 2.77 14.40 -18.73
CA SER A 637 2.12 14.61 -17.42
C SER A 637 0.63 14.97 -17.50
N LEU A 638 0.03 15.07 -18.70
CA LEU A 638 -1.41 15.35 -18.85
C LEU A 638 -2.30 14.14 -18.55
N ALA A 639 -1.75 12.92 -18.56
CA ALA A 639 -2.45 11.72 -18.08
C ALA A 639 -2.37 11.54 -16.55
N GLU A 640 -1.52 12.29 -15.84
CA GLU A 640 -1.38 12.19 -14.38
C GLU A 640 -1.92 13.41 -13.62
N GLY A 641 -2.11 14.55 -14.30
CA GLY A 641 -2.57 15.79 -13.68
C GLY A 641 -4.09 15.99 -13.62
N LEU A 642 -4.87 15.15 -14.29
CA LEU A 642 -6.34 15.23 -14.34
C LEU A 642 -7.05 14.07 -13.61
N PHE A 643 -6.31 13.04 -13.19
CA PHE A 643 -6.80 11.92 -12.39
C PHE A 643 -6.46 12.05 -10.89
N GLY A 644 -6.29 13.28 -10.40
CA GLY A 644 -5.96 13.58 -8.99
C GLY A 644 -7.08 14.28 -8.25
#